data_AF-A0A3M9Y6L7-F1
#
_entry.id   AF-A0A3M9Y6L7-F1
#
_cell.length_a   1.000
_cell.length_b   1.000
_cell.length_c   1.000
_cell.angle_alpha   90.00
_cell.angle_beta   90.00
_cell.angle_gamma   90.00
#
_symmetry.space_group_name_H-M   'P 1'
#
loop_
_entity.id
_entity.type
_entity.pdbx_description
1 polymer ?
#
loop_
_entity_poly.entity_id
_entity_poly.type
_entity_poly.pdbx_seq_one_letter_code
_entity_poly.pdbx_strand_id
1 'polypeptide(L)'
;MMAVLRLKSALFLGALAGLAPLAAAQRNYTSYSDLDMARAQLALENSRPADCPPCFNCVLPAHKCNQFAPCNNYTGKCDCPEGFGGDDCIDPLCGSLGAGDNQKRPPRSPNEKTCSCDDGWTGINCNVCTEDNACNALMPTGDGGVCYQSGEVVDHNYQMCDVTNKQITKLLGTKKPQVTFNCKKEDAQCDFQFWVDHRESFYCHLTECDSKAIIDDRQNSTTYKCNKIECSCISDRMLCGENGSVDIGDFLDEEIKGPATFQCLQQNGGINNCKFKEPAMDDLILSLLGDASIELSCRSGECLHHTKVPGYERPRKKINTPLIAGVIAGCSLFLVAVILVVWYLSRRSYRYGAIRLDDSDDDNTQLMTDHKPASLYFQNVAYDLNGKQLLANIQGMAHPGEVMAIMGASGAGKTTFLDILARKNKRGRVSGDFLVNGEKVTDAAYKNVIGFVDQEDTMLPTLTVHETILTSALLRLPRNMTRAAKELKVYEVEKQLGIHHIRDSLIGSAEGKGRGISGGEKRRVGIACELVTSPSILFLDEPTSGLDAYNAFNVVECLVTLAKTYKRTVIFTIHQPRSNIVALFDRLVLLAQGRTVFSGPFSQCQPYFDRIGYACPPGFNIADYLVDLTMHASTTFSTDDGTLSADVASVGPSSTTAVKSIASVAGGSLDEDSGIESTISRPKYNRKDSVRVRQERELFTRRKGVDTAASSDAGAEDSSSYRLHRQAATNQDDLHDLPPGAPSGSDLDILVRAFTESGIAASTSEEIQQSITTAQTANGHNSNGTSPGGPNVNTGPIGRGYARVGYFRQFIILSQRTFRNLYRNPILMLTHYAIAILLAVLSGYLFYGLTDDIPGFQNRLGLFFFLLALFGFSTLTSLHVFASERLLFVRERANGYYAPITYFAAKLAFDIVPLRIIPPILMGIIVYPMTGLVPDAAHFLNFILVLVLFNLAAAAICLFIGIVCKDSGVANLIGSLVMLFSLLFAGLLLNHNAIPDAAVWLQNLSIFHYAFECLIVNEVLELTLVDKKYGLDITVPGAAILSSFGFNNSALGSDLINLGIVGILFTILAYGAMHILLVEKR
;
A
#
# COMPACT_ATOMS: atom_id res chain seq x y z
N MET A 1 22.52 -24.33 7.53
CA MET A 1 23.66 -25.18 7.13
C MET A 1 24.80 -24.26 6.76
N MET A 2 25.94 -24.47 7.41
CA MET A 2 27.14 -23.63 7.53
C MET A 2 27.57 -22.85 6.28
N ALA A 3 27.70 -21.52 6.42
CA ALA A 3 28.82 -20.70 5.91
C ALA A 3 28.51 -19.19 5.89
N VAL A 4 28.03 -18.60 7.00
CA VAL A 4 28.21 -17.15 7.26
C VAL A 4 28.42 -16.99 8.78
N LEU A 5 29.49 -17.60 9.27
CA LEU A 5 29.88 -17.58 10.67
C LEU A 5 31.39 -17.28 10.73
N ARG A 6 31.76 -16.02 10.47
CA ARG A 6 33.05 -15.39 10.77
C ARG A 6 33.03 -13.93 10.31
N LEU A 7 32.33 -13.07 11.06
CA LEU A 7 32.69 -11.68 11.36
C LEU A 7 31.48 -11.04 12.07
N LYS A 8 31.45 -11.16 13.39
CA LYS A 8 30.72 -10.35 14.40
C LYS A 8 30.47 -11.23 15.62
N SER A 9 31.54 -11.41 16.39
CA SER A 9 31.52 -12.06 17.70
C SER A 9 32.50 -11.30 18.59
N ALA A 10 32.10 -10.09 18.99
CA ALA A 10 32.65 -9.38 20.15
C ALA A 10 31.80 -8.13 20.38
N LEU A 11 30.60 -8.30 20.93
CA LEU A 11 29.84 -7.27 21.67
C LEU A 11 28.50 -7.91 22.06
N PHE A 12 28.43 -8.37 23.30
CA PHE A 12 27.27 -8.44 24.20
C PHE A 12 27.37 -9.62 25.16
N LEU A 13 28.01 -9.36 26.30
CA LEU A 13 27.70 -10.02 27.56
C LEU A 13 28.14 -9.09 28.68
N GLY A 14 27.16 -8.58 29.45
CA GLY A 14 27.42 -7.97 30.76
C GLY A 14 26.90 -6.55 30.93
N ALA A 15 25.58 -6.38 31.06
CA ALA A 15 25.00 -5.28 31.81
C ALA A 15 24.15 -5.87 32.93
N LEU A 16 24.57 -5.65 34.19
CA LEU A 16 23.71 -5.44 35.36
C LEU A 16 24.60 -5.28 36.61
N ALA A 17 24.76 -4.03 37.06
CA ALA A 17 24.64 -3.57 38.45
C ALA A 17 25.50 -2.31 38.69
N GLY A 18 24.89 -1.29 39.29
CA GLY A 18 25.62 -0.33 40.12
C GLY A 18 25.49 1.14 39.74
N LEU A 19 24.48 1.79 40.32
CA LEU A 19 24.40 3.24 40.51
C LEU A 19 25.62 3.79 41.29
N ALA A 20 25.98 5.04 40.99
CA ALA A 20 27.06 5.83 41.60
C ALA A 20 26.95 5.97 43.15
N PRO A 21 28.03 6.33 43.89
CA PRO A 21 28.62 7.66 43.80
C PRO A 21 30.16 7.69 43.67
N LEU A 22 30.65 8.55 42.78
CA LEU A 22 32.05 8.99 42.74
C LEU A 22 32.28 10.04 43.84
N ALA A 23 32.72 9.57 44.99
CA ALA A 23 33.40 10.39 45.99
C ALA A 23 34.53 9.55 46.60
N ALA A 24 35.71 10.15 46.69
CA ALA A 24 36.92 9.69 47.38
C ALA A 24 37.66 8.47 46.78
N ALA A 25 38.57 8.76 45.85
CA ALA A 25 39.87 8.10 45.78
C ALA A 25 40.92 9.04 45.19
N GLN A 26 41.32 10.04 45.98
CA GLN A 26 42.66 10.60 45.91
C GLN A 26 43.67 9.46 46.09
N ARG A 27 44.48 9.20 45.07
CA ARG A 27 45.78 8.54 45.22
C ARG A 27 46.80 9.22 44.30
N ASN A 28 47.57 10.11 44.94
CA ASN A 28 48.97 10.42 44.73
C ASN A 28 49.47 10.44 43.27
N TYR A 29 49.41 11.62 42.65
CA TYR A 29 50.33 12.01 41.61
C TYR A 29 51.71 12.21 42.24
N THR A 30 52.66 11.32 41.92
CA THR A 30 54.07 11.55 42.18
C THR A 30 54.57 12.61 41.20
N SER A 31 55.01 13.76 41.72
CA SER A 31 55.82 14.72 40.97
C SER A 31 57.08 14.02 40.47
N TYR A 32 57.34 14.05 39.16
CA TYR A 32 58.67 13.70 38.65
C TYR A 32 59.68 14.66 39.28
N SER A 33 60.77 14.12 39.81
CA SER A 33 61.83 14.92 40.43
C SER A 33 62.74 15.52 39.35
N ASP A 34 63.32 16.70 39.62
CA ASP A 34 64.34 17.32 38.74
C ASP A 34 65.49 16.34 38.40
N LEU A 35 65.73 15.35 39.26
CA LEU A 35 66.73 14.30 39.07
C LEU A 35 66.38 13.31 37.95
N ASP A 36 65.09 13.04 37.73
CA ASP A 36 64.62 12.16 36.66
C ASP A 36 64.61 12.88 35.31
N MET A 37 64.35 14.20 35.32
CA MET A 37 64.51 15.08 34.15
C MET A 37 65.98 15.22 33.75
N ALA A 38 66.88 15.39 34.71
CA ALA A 38 68.32 15.43 34.47
C ALA A 38 68.88 14.10 33.92
N ARG A 39 68.35 12.95 34.37
CA ARG A 39 68.69 11.63 33.80
C ARG A 39 68.21 11.45 32.38
N ALA A 40 67.03 11.98 32.03
CA ALA A 40 66.53 11.97 30.65
C ALA A 40 67.37 12.87 29.73
N GLN A 41 67.81 14.04 30.21
CA GLN A 41 68.75 14.92 29.50
C GLN A 41 70.12 14.24 29.26
N LEU A 42 70.70 13.61 30.29
CA LEU A 42 71.96 12.87 30.18
C LEU A 42 71.88 11.64 29.25
N ALA A 43 70.71 10.99 29.16
CA ALA A 43 70.47 9.88 28.24
C ALA A 43 70.37 10.32 26.77
N LEU A 44 69.96 11.57 26.52
CA LEU A 44 69.84 12.19 25.19
C LEU A 44 71.15 12.82 24.70
N GLU A 45 72.07 13.21 25.58
CA GLU A 45 73.38 13.79 25.20
C GLU A 45 74.40 12.76 24.70
N ASN A 46 74.36 11.52 25.21
CA ASN A 46 75.42 10.52 24.96
C ASN A 46 75.42 9.89 23.55
N SER A 47 74.45 10.20 22.69
CA SER A 47 74.30 9.61 21.35
C SER A 47 74.05 10.63 20.23
N ARG A 48 74.24 11.92 20.50
CA ARG A 48 73.97 13.01 19.54
C ARG A 48 75.24 13.48 18.82
N PRO A 49 75.24 13.59 17.48
CA PRO A 49 76.33 14.23 16.72
C PRO A 49 76.50 15.70 17.15
N ALA A 50 77.75 16.18 17.21
CA ALA A 50 78.09 17.52 17.69
C ALA A 50 77.41 18.68 16.92
N ASP A 51 76.94 18.44 15.69
CA ASP A 51 76.31 19.45 14.82
C ASP A 51 74.77 19.44 14.83
N CYS A 52 74.12 18.58 15.62
CA CYS A 52 72.66 18.59 15.71
C CYS A 52 72.20 19.60 16.78
N PRO A 53 71.28 20.55 16.54
CA PRO A 53 70.70 21.43 17.56
C PRO A 53 69.63 20.72 18.42
N PRO A 54 69.30 21.23 19.63
CA PRO A 54 68.29 20.60 20.49
C PRO A 54 66.91 20.72 19.88
N CYS A 55 66.11 19.65 19.95
CA CYS A 55 64.71 19.68 19.52
C CYS A 55 63.93 20.66 20.41
N PHE A 56 63.09 21.50 19.79
CA PHE A 56 62.22 22.40 20.52
C PHE A 56 61.29 21.59 21.45
N ASN A 57 61.26 21.98 22.72
CA ASN A 57 60.32 21.43 23.70
C ASN A 57 59.95 22.51 24.71
N CYS A 58 58.74 23.04 24.63
CA CYS A 58 58.26 24.14 25.48
C CYS A 58 58.15 23.79 26.97
N VAL A 59 58.26 22.51 27.34
CA VAL A 59 58.33 22.08 28.75
C VAL A 59 59.71 22.38 29.36
N LEU A 60 60.74 22.59 28.53
CA LEU A 60 62.08 22.94 28.98
C LEU A 60 62.23 24.46 29.12
N PRO A 61 62.85 24.98 30.20
CA PRO A 61 63.01 26.42 30.43
C PRO A 61 63.75 27.18 29.32
N ALA A 62 64.53 26.48 28.49
CA ALA A 62 65.28 27.05 27.38
C ALA A 62 64.40 27.37 26.16
N HIS A 63 63.17 26.85 26.08
CA HIS A 63 62.24 27.03 24.97
C HIS A 63 60.94 27.63 25.49
N LYS A 64 60.57 28.82 25.00
CA LYS A 64 59.33 29.51 25.37
C LYS A 64 58.34 29.45 24.22
N CYS A 65 57.06 29.32 24.53
CA CYS A 65 55.99 29.54 23.56
C CYS A 65 55.78 31.04 23.36
N ASN A 66 55.83 31.49 22.11
CA ASN A 66 55.52 32.87 21.76
C ASN A 66 54.00 33.06 21.66
N GLN A 67 53.56 34.32 21.52
CA GLN A 67 52.13 34.67 21.44
C GLN A 67 51.30 34.26 22.66
N PHE A 68 51.95 34.07 23.82
CA PHE A 68 51.31 33.57 25.05
C PHE A 68 50.57 32.24 24.84
N ALA A 69 50.99 31.46 23.82
CA ALA A 69 50.38 30.18 23.50
C ALA A 69 50.65 29.16 24.61
N PRO A 70 49.65 28.32 24.98
CA PRO A 70 49.86 27.28 25.97
C PRO A 70 50.80 26.19 25.43
N CYS A 71 51.67 25.69 26.30
CA CYS A 71 52.54 24.57 25.99
C CYS A 71 51.78 23.25 26.10
N ASN A 72 51.82 22.43 25.05
CA ASN A 72 51.22 21.11 25.06
C ASN A 72 52.17 20.10 25.71
N ASN A 73 51.85 19.71 26.94
CA ASN A 73 52.67 18.80 27.74
C ASN A 73 52.87 17.40 27.12
N TYR A 74 52.05 16.99 26.14
CA TYR A 74 52.16 15.68 25.50
C TYR A 74 53.07 15.69 24.27
N THR A 75 53.02 16.76 23.46
CA THR A 75 53.78 16.87 22.22
C THR A 75 55.08 17.66 22.39
N GLY A 76 55.20 18.43 23.48
CA GLY A 76 56.30 19.36 23.70
C GLY A 76 56.27 20.59 22.77
N LYS A 77 55.18 20.78 22.02
CA LYS A 77 55.00 21.90 21.07
C LYS A 77 54.00 22.91 21.63
N CYS A 78 54.02 24.13 21.10
CA CYS A 78 53.08 25.17 21.48
C CYS A 78 51.76 25.03 20.70
N ASP A 79 50.62 25.24 21.35
CA ASP A 79 49.31 25.25 20.71
C ASP A 79 49.03 26.66 20.14
N CYS A 80 49.45 26.88 18.88
CA CYS A 80 49.49 28.23 18.30
C CYS A 80 48.13 28.85 17.99
N PRO A 81 47.96 30.16 18.26
CA PRO A 81 46.74 30.89 17.92
C PRO A 81 46.54 30.98 16.40
N GLU A 82 45.31 31.25 15.97
CA GLU A 82 44.94 31.36 14.55
C GLU A 82 45.84 32.35 13.80
N GLY A 83 46.47 31.88 12.71
CA GLY A 83 47.42 32.68 11.93
C GLY A 83 48.90 32.51 12.30
N PHE A 84 49.22 31.76 13.35
CA PHE A 84 50.60 31.39 13.73
C PHE A 84 50.82 29.87 13.69
N GLY A 85 52.03 29.48 13.36
CA GLY A 85 52.48 28.09 13.33
C GLY A 85 53.96 27.97 13.71
N GLY A 86 54.54 26.82 13.39
CA GLY A 86 55.86 26.43 13.92
C GLY A 86 55.74 25.73 15.28
N ASP A 87 56.88 25.28 15.81
CA ASP A 87 56.91 24.58 17.10
C ASP A 87 56.78 25.57 18.29
N ASP A 88 57.14 26.84 18.08
CA ASP A 88 57.24 27.92 19.06
C ASP A 88 56.24 29.09 18.82
N CYS A 89 55.37 28.97 17.82
CA CYS A 89 54.36 29.96 17.42
C CYS A 89 54.88 31.32 16.94
N ILE A 90 56.11 31.39 16.41
CA ILE A 90 56.67 32.64 15.86
C ILE A 90 56.36 32.83 14.37
N ASP A 91 56.05 31.74 13.65
CA ASP A 91 55.96 31.77 12.19
C ASP A 91 54.54 32.13 11.73
N PRO A 92 54.35 33.21 10.94
CA PRO A 92 53.04 33.54 10.40
C PRO A 92 52.62 32.54 9.32
N LEU A 93 51.34 32.18 9.34
CA LEU A 93 50.72 31.27 8.38
C LEU A 93 50.08 32.04 7.22
N CYS A 94 50.25 31.51 6.01
CA CYS A 94 49.68 32.05 4.77
C CYS A 94 48.44 31.25 4.31
N GLY A 95 47.80 31.66 3.21
CA GLY A 95 46.50 31.10 2.76
C GLY A 95 45.32 31.52 3.65
N SER A 96 44.11 31.05 3.38
CA SER A 96 42.90 31.44 4.12
C SER A 96 42.66 30.69 5.43
N LEU A 97 41.89 31.30 6.35
CA LEU A 97 41.32 30.57 7.50
C LEU A 97 40.29 29.50 7.06
N GLY A 98 39.66 29.68 5.89
CA GLY A 98 38.71 28.71 5.32
C GLY A 98 39.31 27.35 4.92
N ALA A 99 40.64 27.22 4.85
CA ALA A 99 41.33 25.97 4.55
C ALA A 99 41.33 24.95 5.72
N GLY A 100 40.83 25.35 6.90
CA GLY A 100 40.74 24.53 8.11
C GLY A 100 41.84 24.86 9.13
N ASP A 101 42.12 23.91 10.03
CA ASP A 101 43.06 24.09 11.16
C ASP A 101 44.42 24.68 10.74
N ASN A 102 45.05 25.45 11.64
CA ASN A 102 46.37 26.08 11.45
C ASN A 102 47.44 25.13 10.88
N GLN A 103 47.39 23.83 11.19
CA GLN A 103 48.35 22.82 10.70
C GLN A 103 48.27 22.57 9.18
N LYS A 104 47.14 22.91 8.54
CA LYS A 104 46.93 22.74 7.09
C LYS A 104 47.38 23.96 6.29
N ARG A 105 47.66 25.07 6.96
CA ARG A 105 48.08 26.33 6.33
C ARG A 105 49.61 26.36 6.20
N PRO A 106 50.15 26.76 5.05
CA PRO A 106 51.60 26.82 4.85
C PRO A 106 52.21 27.99 5.65
N PRO A 107 53.36 27.79 6.34
CA PRO A 107 54.11 28.90 6.93
C PRO A 107 54.72 29.79 5.84
N ARG A 108 55.00 31.06 6.18
CA ARG A 108 55.63 32.00 5.25
C ARG A 108 57.01 31.53 4.79
N SER A 109 57.25 31.55 3.48
CA SER A 109 58.53 31.19 2.88
C SER A 109 59.68 32.07 3.41
N PRO A 110 60.87 31.50 3.74
CA PRO A 110 62.00 32.27 4.27
C PRO A 110 62.52 33.40 3.36
N ASN A 111 62.29 33.29 2.04
CA ASN A 111 62.73 34.26 1.04
C ASN A 111 61.67 35.33 0.70
N GLU A 112 60.46 35.23 1.24
CA GLU A 112 59.35 36.13 0.95
C GLU A 112 59.04 37.02 2.15
N LYS A 113 58.85 38.32 1.92
CA LYS A 113 58.51 39.27 2.98
C LYS A 113 57.04 39.23 3.39
N THR A 114 56.15 38.83 2.47
CA THR A 114 54.69 38.87 2.64
C THR A 114 54.06 37.51 2.36
N CYS A 115 52.98 37.17 3.06
CA CYS A 115 52.19 35.98 2.76
C CYS A 115 51.37 36.12 1.48
N SER A 116 51.17 35.01 0.76
CA SER A 116 50.14 34.89 -0.28
C SER A 116 48.82 34.47 0.36
N CYS A 117 47.80 35.33 0.28
CA CYS A 117 46.45 35.04 0.79
C CYS A 117 45.54 34.56 -0.34
N ASP A 118 44.58 33.69 -0.01
CA ASP A 118 43.54 33.30 -0.96
C ASP A 118 42.55 34.46 -1.21
N ASP A 119 41.76 34.37 -2.28
CA ASP A 119 40.79 35.39 -2.65
C ASP A 119 39.83 35.71 -1.49
N GLY A 120 39.66 37.00 -1.20
CA GLY A 120 38.81 37.48 -0.11
C GLY A 120 39.47 37.47 1.29
N TRP A 121 40.78 37.22 1.39
CA TRP A 121 41.56 37.28 2.64
C TRP A 121 42.74 38.27 2.55
N THR A 122 43.07 38.93 3.66
CA THR A 122 44.17 39.89 3.78
C THR A 122 44.81 39.89 5.18
N GLY A 123 45.82 40.74 5.39
CA GLY A 123 46.60 40.82 6.64
C GLY A 123 47.94 40.07 6.55
N ILE A 124 48.84 40.31 7.52
CA ILE A 124 50.15 39.63 7.57
C ILE A 124 49.99 38.11 7.70
N ASN A 125 48.95 37.67 8.43
CA ASN A 125 48.62 36.26 8.69
C ASN A 125 47.43 35.76 7.87
N CYS A 126 47.00 36.49 6.83
CA CYS A 126 45.86 36.14 5.96
C CYS A 126 44.56 35.76 6.71
N ASN A 127 44.30 36.43 7.83
CA ASN A 127 43.21 36.14 8.76
C ASN A 127 42.10 37.22 8.78
N VAL A 128 42.27 38.30 8.01
CA VAL A 128 41.26 39.36 7.89
C VAL A 128 40.44 39.11 6.62
N CYS A 129 39.15 38.83 6.74
CA CYS A 129 38.28 38.68 5.58
C CYS A 129 38.06 40.04 4.87
N THR A 130 37.84 40.01 3.57
CA THR A 130 37.49 41.20 2.77
C THR A 130 36.18 41.05 1.99
N GLU A 131 35.74 39.82 1.73
CA GLU A 131 34.55 39.51 0.95
C GLU A 131 33.68 38.47 1.67
N ASP A 132 32.36 38.54 1.49
CA ASP A 132 31.39 37.65 2.14
C ASP A 132 31.58 36.18 1.75
N ASN A 133 31.83 35.92 0.45
CA ASN A 133 32.00 34.57 -0.07
C ASN A 133 33.19 33.82 0.56
N ALA A 134 34.22 34.56 0.99
CA ALA A 134 35.40 33.98 1.64
C ALA A 134 35.05 33.33 2.99
N CYS A 135 34.00 33.81 3.65
CA CYS A 135 33.52 33.30 4.94
C CYS A 135 32.65 32.05 4.82
N ASN A 136 32.16 31.68 3.63
CA ASN A 136 31.27 30.53 3.43
C ASN A 136 31.90 29.21 3.89
N ALA A 137 33.20 29.03 3.70
CA ALA A 137 33.93 27.83 4.12
C ALA A 137 33.95 27.64 5.65
N LEU A 138 33.75 28.70 6.41
CA LEU A 138 33.69 28.67 7.88
C LEU A 138 32.26 28.45 8.41
N MET A 139 31.25 28.43 7.52
CA MET A 139 29.85 28.20 7.91
C MET A 139 29.50 26.71 7.91
N PRO A 140 28.68 26.20 8.86
CA PRO A 140 28.30 24.78 8.93
C PRO A 140 27.60 24.25 7.68
N THR A 141 26.84 25.12 6.99
CA THR A 141 26.09 24.83 5.77
C THR A 141 26.91 25.03 4.49
N GLY A 142 28.12 25.62 4.59
CA GLY A 142 28.97 25.98 3.45
C GLY A 142 28.49 27.20 2.66
N ASP A 143 27.47 27.93 3.15
CA ASP A 143 26.90 29.12 2.49
C ASP A 143 26.34 30.09 3.53
N GLY A 144 26.16 31.36 3.13
CA GLY A 144 25.55 32.40 3.97
C GLY A 144 26.50 33.07 4.97
N GLY A 145 27.81 32.98 4.71
CA GLY A 145 28.85 33.72 5.42
C GLY A 145 28.86 35.19 5.00
N VAL A 146 29.14 36.06 5.95
CA VAL A 146 29.24 37.51 5.80
C VAL A 146 30.54 37.97 6.45
N CYS A 147 31.32 38.77 5.74
CA CYS A 147 32.52 39.40 6.29
C CYS A 147 32.13 40.70 6.99
N TYR A 148 31.98 40.65 8.31
CA TYR A 148 31.63 41.78 9.14
C TYR A 148 32.85 42.67 9.39
N GLN A 149 32.82 43.90 8.88
CA GLN A 149 33.96 44.84 8.89
C GLN A 149 33.76 46.07 9.79
N SER A 150 32.75 46.07 10.66
CA SER A 150 32.46 47.22 11.54
C SER A 150 33.37 47.30 12.76
N GLY A 151 34.24 46.30 12.98
CA GLY A 151 35.24 46.31 14.04
C GLY A 151 34.71 46.14 15.45
N GLU A 152 33.44 45.73 15.62
CA GLU A 152 32.90 45.20 16.88
C GLU A 152 33.09 43.68 16.90
N VAL A 153 33.49 43.11 18.04
CA VAL A 153 33.68 41.66 18.15
C VAL A 153 32.36 40.95 18.51
N VAL A 154 31.94 40.03 17.65
CA VAL A 154 30.74 39.20 17.88
C VAL A 154 31.13 37.81 18.40
N ASP A 155 32.03 37.14 17.70
CA ASP A 155 32.71 35.89 18.03
C ASP A 155 34.24 36.17 18.08
N HIS A 156 34.90 36.39 16.93
CA HIS A 156 36.34 36.60 16.74
C HIS A 156 36.63 37.71 15.70
N ASN A 157 37.26 38.82 16.11
CA ASN A 157 37.57 39.94 15.22
C ASN A 157 39.08 40.06 14.97
N TYR A 158 39.48 40.13 13.69
CA TYR A 158 40.86 40.33 13.26
C TYR A 158 41.03 41.70 12.64
N GLN A 159 42.05 42.46 13.08
CA GLN A 159 42.34 43.78 12.53
C GLN A 159 43.80 43.89 12.10
N MET A 160 43.98 44.45 10.90
CA MET A 160 45.28 44.77 10.33
C MET A 160 45.41 46.28 10.15
N CYS A 161 46.47 46.87 10.68
CA CYS A 161 46.63 48.30 10.76
C CYS A 161 47.99 48.78 10.23
N ASP A 162 47.98 49.92 9.55
CA ASP A 162 49.19 50.68 9.23
C ASP A 162 49.38 51.81 10.25
N VAL A 163 50.60 51.99 10.78
CA VAL A 163 50.90 53.06 11.76
C VAL A 163 51.01 54.40 11.04
N THR A 164 50.23 55.40 11.46
CA THR A 164 50.10 56.69 10.77
C THR A 164 50.91 57.82 11.39
N ASN A 165 51.47 57.63 12.60
CA ASN A 165 52.33 58.61 13.25
C ASN A 165 53.51 59.00 12.34
N LYS A 166 53.60 60.30 12.02
CA LYS A 166 54.63 60.83 11.11
C LYS A 166 56.05 60.70 11.66
N GLN A 167 56.21 60.67 12.99
CA GLN A 167 57.52 60.56 13.62
C GLN A 167 58.01 59.11 13.68
N ILE A 168 57.12 58.16 13.99
CA ILE A 168 57.43 56.72 13.94
C ILE A 168 57.83 56.30 12.53
N THR A 169 57.07 56.72 11.51
CA THR A 169 57.38 56.43 10.10
C THR A 169 58.69 57.06 9.63
N LYS A 170 59.07 58.24 10.14
CA LYS A 170 60.39 58.84 9.86
C LYS A 170 61.54 58.12 10.57
N LEU A 171 61.36 57.71 11.82
CA LEU A 171 62.37 57.01 12.61
C LEU A 171 62.75 55.67 11.96
N LEU A 172 61.76 54.95 11.43
CA LEU A 172 61.95 53.65 10.79
C LEU A 172 62.37 53.73 9.31
N GLY A 173 62.42 54.94 8.73
CA GLY A 173 62.87 55.19 7.37
C GLY A 173 62.04 54.45 6.32
N THR A 174 62.67 53.52 5.60
CA THR A 174 61.99 52.70 4.57
C THR A 174 61.30 51.45 5.13
N LYS A 175 61.53 51.10 6.41
CA LYS A 175 60.90 49.94 7.04
C LYS A 175 59.46 50.30 7.44
N LYS A 176 58.47 49.53 6.96
CA LYS A 176 57.05 49.83 7.19
C LYS A 176 56.58 49.36 8.58
N PRO A 177 56.11 50.26 9.48
CA PRO A 177 55.48 49.86 10.74
C PRO A 177 54.02 49.47 10.56
N GLN A 178 53.62 48.32 11.11
CA GLN A 178 52.25 47.80 11.05
C GLN A 178 51.86 47.18 12.39
N VAL A 179 50.57 47.07 12.64
CA VAL A 179 50.01 46.50 13.87
C VAL A 179 48.92 45.51 13.51
N THR A 180 48.87 44.38 14.20
CA THR A 180 47.70 43.50 14.21
C THR A 180 47.02 43.58 15.58
N PHE A 181 45.69 43.62 15.56
CA PHE A 181 44.89 43.64 16.78
C PHE A 181 43.76 42.62 16.64
N ASN A 182 43.79 41.58 17.46
CA ASN A 182 42.86 40.46 17.39
C ASN A 182 42.09 40.36 18.70
N CYS A 183 40.80 40.08 18.67
CA CYS A 183 39.99 39.93 19.88
C CYS A 183 39.05 38.75 19.78
N LYS A 184 38.92 38.01 20.89
CA LYS A 184 37.99 36.89 21.05
C LYS A 184 37.00 37.19 22.17
N LYS A 185 35.69 37.15 21.86
CA LYS A 185 34.64 37.56 22.81
C LYS A 185 34.44 36.57 23.95
N GLU A 186 34.48 35.27 23.66
CA GLU A 186 34.23 34.21 24.64
C GLU A 186 35.22 34.26 25.82
N ASP A 187 36.50 34.52 25.51
CA ASP A 187 37.58 34.54 26.51
C ASP A 187 37.83 35.94 27.10
N ALA A 188 37.18 36.98 26.59
CA ALA A 188 37.43 38.39 26.93
C ALA A 188 38.92 38.78 26.81
N GLN A 189 39.56 38.28 25.74
CA GLN A 189 40.99 38.45 25.45
C GLN A 189 41.21 39.15 24.11
N CYS A 190 42.27 39.96 24.05
CA CYS A 190 42.74 40.57 22.81
C CYS A 190 44.26 40.51 22.74
N ASP A 191 44.82 40.48 21.53
CA ASP A 191 46.25 40.47 21.28
C ASP A 191 46.62 41.67 20.41
N PHE A 192 47.68 42.37 20.81
CA PHE A 192 48.27 43.50 20.08
C PHE A 192 49.68 43.12 19.65
N GLN A 193 50.00 43.19 18.36
CA GLN A 193 51.33 42.83 17.86
C GLN A 193 51.88 43.95 16.99
N PHE A 194 53.15 44.28 17.18
CA PHE A 194 53.83 45.34 16.45
C PHE A 194 54.84 44.75 15.47
N TRP A 195 54.74 45.18 14.21
CA TRP A 195 55.51 44.65 13.09
C TRP A 195 56.33 45.75 12.43
N VAL A 196 57.56 45.43 12.06
CA VAL A 196 58.44 46.29 11.26
C VAL A 196 58.91 45.52 10.03
N ASP A 197 58.58 46.02 8.84
CA ASP A 197 58.88 45.37 7.54
C ASP A 197 58.40 43.90 7.51
N HIS A 198 57.17 43.65 7.98
CA HIS A 198 56.52 42.33 8.09
C HIS A 198 57.21 41.34 9.05
N ARG A 199 58.14 41.79 9.89
CA ARG A 199 58.71 41.00 10.98
C ARG A 199 58.17 41.53 12.30
N GLU A 200 57.62 40.63 13.10
CA GLU A 200 57.15 40.98 14.44
C GLU A 200 58.33 41.42 15.31
N SER A 201 58.12 42.50 16.05
CA SER A 201 59.06 43.04 17.01
C SER A 201 58.67 42.60 18.42
N PHE A 202 57.46 42.96 18.85
CA PHE A 202 56.93 42.60 20.15
C PHE A 202 55.43 42.36 20.05
N TYR A 203 54.89 41.61 21.02
CA TYR A 203 53.48 41.27 21.12
C TYR A 203 53.01 41.46 22.55
N CYS A 204 51.72 41.75 22.71
CA CYS A 204 51.09 41.99 23.99
C CYS A 204 49.77 41.23 24.06
N HIS A 205 49.54 40.56 25.18
CA HIS A 205 48.30 39.87 25.50
C HIS A 205 47.50 40.71 26.48
N LEU A 206 46.26 41.02 26.12
CA LEU A 206 45.33 41.83 26.87
C LEU A 206 44.21 40.96 27.41
N THR A 207 43.96 41.06 28.71
CA THR A 207 42.92 40.29 29.41
C THR A 207 41.92 41.21 30.12
N GLU A 208 40.74 40.66 30.44
CA GLU A 208 39.63 41.43 31.00
C GLU A 208 39.19 42.57 30.07
N CYS A 209 39.02 42.24 28.78
CA CYS A 209 38.63 43.18 27.75
C CYS A 209 37.10 43.32 27.62
N ASP A 210 36.61 44.56 27.65
CA ASP A 210 35.22 44.93 27.33
C ASP A 210 35.19 45.71 26.01
N SER A 211 34.29 45.32 25.10
CA SER A 211 34.13 45.95 23.78
C SER A 211 32.78 46.65 23.67
N LYS A 212 32.78 47.91 23.24
CA LYS A 212 31.57 48.71 23.01
C LYS A 212 31.56 49.30 21.62
N ALA A 213 30.44 49.13 20.91
CA ALA A 213 30.17 49.80 19.65
C ALA A 213 29.07 50.84 19.82
N ILE A 214 29.30 52.05 19.33
CA ILE A 214 28.31 53.13 19.26
C ILE A 214 28.10 53.44 17.78
N ILE A 215 26.88 53.20 17.32
CA ILE A 215 26.45 53.43 15.93
C ILE A 215 25.67 54.76 15.95
N ASP A 216 26.26 55.81 15.36
CA ASP A 216 25.64 57.13 15.20
C ASP A 216 25.43 57.42 13.70
N ASP A 217 24.46 58.27 13.36
CA ASP A 217 24.06 58.58 11.96
C ASP A 217 25.21 59.17 11.11
N ARG A 218 26.31 59.59 11.75
CA ARG A 218 27.46 60.22 11.10
C ARG A 218 28.76 59.44 11.21
N GLN A 219 28.98 58.66 12.28
CA GLN A 219 30.24 57.94 12.53
C GLN A 219 29.98 56.72 13.43
N ASN A 220 30.53 55.57 13.05
CA ASN A 220 30.55 54.40 13.94
C ASN A 220 31.83 54.44 14.76
N SER A 221 31.72 54.23 16.08
CA SER A 221 32.86 54.19 17.00
C SER A 221 32.90 52.86 17.71
N THR A 222 34.05 52.18 17.68
CA THR A 222 34.30 50.95 18.45
C THR A 222 35.40 51.20 19.47
N THR A 223 35.17 50.77 20.70
CA THR A 223 36.08 50.98 21.84
C THR A 223 36.29 49.66 22.56
N TYR A 224 37.54 49.25 22.66
CA TYR A 224 38.00 48.14 23.49
C TYR A 224 38.73 48.69 24.71
N LYS A 225 38.37 48.21 25.89
CA LYS A 225 39.02 48.57 27.15
C LYS A 225 39.41 47.29 27.88
N CYS A 226 40.71 47.11 28.08
CA CYS A 226 41.26 45.94 28.79
C CYS A 226 41.94 46.40 30.07
N ASN A 227 41.68 45.72 31.19
CA ASN A 227 42.24 46.13 32.47
C ASN A 227 43.70 45.74 32.63
N LYS A 228 44.13 44.63 32.01
CA LYS A 228 45.47 44.07 32.12
C LYS A 228 46.08 43.88 30.73
N ILE A 229 47.38 44.12 30.65
CA ILE A 229 48.21 43.90 29.46
C ILE A 229 49.55 43.36 29.91
N GLU A 230 50.07 42.37 29.17
CA GLU A 230 51.39 41.79 29.35
C GLU A 230 52.07 41.76 27.98
N CYS A 231 53.28 42.31 27.87
CA CYS A 231 54.01 42.39 26.60
C CYS A 231 55.28 41.55 26.66
N SER A 232 55.78 41.14 25.50
CA SER A 232 57.06 40.46 25.37
C SER A 232 57.76 40.83 24.05
N CYS A 233 59.08 41.02 24.12
CA CYS A 233 59.94 41.36 22.99
C CYS A 233 60.54 40.09 22.35
N ILE A 234 60.56 40.04 21.01
CA ILE A 234 61.26 38.98 20.27
C ILE A 234 62.72 39.41 20.07
N SER A 235 63.66 38.67 20.66
CA SER A 235 65.09 38.97 20.56
C SER A 235 65.60 39.06 19.12
N ASP A 236 66.61 39.89 18.90
CA ASP A 236 67.25 40.15 17.59
C ASP A 236 66.31 40.75 16.52
N ARG A 237 65.24 41.44 16.95
CA ARG A 237 64.32 42.18 16.07
C ARG A 237 64.43 43.68 16.29
N MET A 238 63.99 44.47 15.30
CA MET A 238 63.87 45.92 15.44
C MET A 238 63.10 46.26 16.71
N LEU A 239 63.62 47.17 17.52
CA LEU A 239 63.09 47.56 18.84
C LEU A 239 63.35 46.56 19.99
N CYS A 240 63.93 45.39 19.69
CA CYS A 240 64.19 44.30 20.63
C CYS A 240 65.61 43.73 20.43
N GLY A 241 66.61 44.62 20.35
CA GLY A 241 68.03 44.23 20.31
C GLY A 241 68.67 44.07 18.91
N GLU A 242 67.97 44.33 17.80
CA GLU A 242 68.62 44.36 16.46
C GLU A 242 69.67 45.48 16.38
N ASN A 243 70.86 45.16 15.84
CA ASN A 243 71.97 46.10 15.70
C ASN A 243 71.56 47.39 14.96
N GLY A 244 71.65 48.53 15.66
CA GLY A 244 71.25 49.84 15.14
C GLY A 244 69.80 50.25 15.46
N SER A 245 69.10 49.49 16.30
CA SER A 245 67.79 49.84 16.87
C SER A 245 67.86 50.05 18.39
N VAL A 246 66.91 50.81 18.93
CA VAL A 246 66.77 51.02 20.39
C VAL A 246 66.09 49.79 20.97
N ASP A 247 66.67 49.17 21.99
CA ASP A 247 66.04 48.04 22.69
C ASP A 247 65.07 48.53 23.78
N ILE A 248 63.80 48.15 23.66
CA ILE A 248 62.75 48.47 24.64
C ILE A 248 62.23 47.23 25.38
N GLY A 249 62.92 46.08 25.29
CA GLY A 249 62.48 44.83 25.93
C GLY A 249 62.21 44.97 27.43
N ASP A 250 63.18 45.48 28.19
CA ASP A 250 63.04 45.66 29.64
C ASP A 250 61.88 46.62 30.00
N PHE A 251 61.65 47.64 29.15
CA PHE A 251 60.54 48.58 29.34
C PHE A 251 59.18 47.90 29.12
N LEU A 252 59.05 47.06 28.09
CA LEU A 252 57.83 46.31 27.80
C LEU A 252 57.49 45.32 28.93
N ASP A 253 58.49 44.70 29.54
CA ASP A 253 58.31 43.70 30.59
C ASP A 253 58.03 44.34 31.98
N GLU A 254 58.65 45.49 32.32
CA GLU A 254 58.59 46.06 33.67
C GLU A 254 57.54 47.18 33.85
N GLU A 255 57.31 48.02 32.84
CA GLU A 255 56.50 49.25 32.95
C GLU A 255 55.07 49.10 32.39
N ILE A 256 54.86 48.26 31.39
CA ILE A 256 53.54 48.07 30.75
C ILE A 256 52.64 47.18 31.62
N LYS A 257 51.65 47.78 32.29
CA LYS A 257 50.72 47.07 33.19
C LYS A 257 49.25 47.36 32.91
N GLY A 258 48.94 48.36 32.08
CA GLY A 258 47.58 48.76 31.74
C GLY A 258 46.96 49.76 32.72
N PRO A 259 45.69 50.16 32.52
CA PRO A 259 44.75 49.64 31.53
C PRO A 259 45.05 50.14 30.11
N ALA A 260 44.79 49.29 29.12
CA ALA A 260 44.97 49.60 27.70
C ALA A 260 43.62 49.87 27.02
N THR A 261 43.59 50.80 26.07
CA THR A 261 42.40 51.09 25.27
C THR A 261 42.72 51.14 23.78
N PHE A 262 41.85 50.53 22.97
CA PHE A 262 41.92 50.56 21.52
C PHE A 262 40.61 51.13 20.98
N GLN A 263 40.66 52.30 20.36
CA GLN A 263 39.49 53.05 19.91
C GLN A 263 39.56 53.29 18.41
N CYS A 264 38.50 52.97 17.67
CA CYS A 264 38.42 53.09 16.23
C CYS A 264 37.21 53.94 15.82
N LEU A 265 37.43 54.86 14.87
CA LEU A 265 36.39 55.68 14.26
C LEU A 265 36.26 55.33 12.77
N GLN A 266 35.07 54.86 12.39
CA GLN A 266 34.75 54.47 11.03
C GLN A 266 33.88 55.55 10.37
N GLN A 267 34.38 56.13 9.27
CA GLN A 267 33.69 57.20 8.56
C GLN A 267 33.05 56.76 7.23
N ASN A 268 33.42 55.60 6.65
CA ASN A 268 32.85 55.09 5.39
C ASN A 268 33.13 53.58 5.18
N GLY A 269 32.72 52.73 6.14
CA GLY A 269 32.56 51.28 5.91
C GLY A 269 33.77 50.46 5.42
N GLY A 270 35.02 50.83 5.73
CA GLY A 270 36.16 50.01 5.31
C GLY A 270 37.51 50.24 5.99
N ILE A 271 37.91 51.48 6.24
CA ILE A 271 39.15 51.79 6.97
C ILE A 271 38.80 52.64 8.18
N ASN A 272 39.24 52.19 9.34
CA ASN A 272 38.96 52.79 10.63
C ASN A 272 40.19 53.58 11.10
N ASN A 273 39.99 54.83 11.50
CA ASN A 273 41.02 55.62 12.15
C ASN A 273 41.06 55.20 13.62
N CYS A 274 42.09 54.46 13.99
CA CYS A 274 42.21 53.84 15.31
C CYS A 274 43.33 54.46 16.14
N LYS A 275 43.22 54.33 17.46
CA LYS A 275 44.21 54.78 18.43
C LYS A 275 44.39 53.72 19.51
N PHE A 276 45.62 53.31 19.74
CA PHE A 276 46.00 52.49 20.88
C PHE A 276 46.64 53.37 21.96
N LYS A 277 46.20 53.19 23.20
CA LYS A 277 46.66 53.95 24.36
C LYS A 277 46.96 53.03 25.52
N GLU A 278 48.11 53.25 26.12
CA GLU A 278 48.55 52.65 27.37
C GLU A 278 49.42 53.71 28.10
N PRO A 279 49.19 54.00 29.39
CA PRO A 279 49.80 55.17 30.04
C PRO A 279 51.33 55.25 29.94
N ALA A 280 52.06 54.15 30.20
CA ALA A 280 53.52 54.15 30.17
C ALA A 280 54.05 54.25 28.73
N MET A 281 53.42 53.55 27.79
CA MET A 281 53.73 53.62 26.36
C MET A 281 53.47 55.02 25.79
N ASP A 282 52.35 55.63 26.15
CA ASP A 282 51.96 56.98 25.73
C ASP A 282 52.98 58.01 26.25
N ASP A 283 53.44 57.88 27.50
CA ASP A 283 54.49 58.74 28.07
C ASP A 283 55.84 58.57 27.35
N LEU A 284 56.21 57.34 26.98
CA LEU A 284 57.41 57.06 26.19
C LEU A 284 57.32 57.68 24.79
N ILE A 285 56.18 57.53 24.11
CA ILE A 285 55.95 58.10 22.78
C ILE A 285 55.90 59.63 22.85
N LEU A 286 55.27 60.20 23.88
CA LEU A 286 55.18 61.63 24.06
C LEU A 286 56.57 62.25 24.32
N SER A 287 57.39 61.59 25.15
CA SER A 287 58.74 62.06 25.48
C SER A 287 59.75 61.90 24.34
N LEU A 288 59.63 60.84 23.52
CA LEU A 288 60.56 60.56 22.42
C LEU A 288 60.14 61.16 21.08
N LEU A 289 58.82 61.23 20.80
CA LEU A 289 58.27 61.50 19.47
C LEU A 289 57.27 62.67 19.46
N GLY A 290 56.72 63.07 20.60
CA GLY A 290 55.79 64.20 20.73
C GLY A 290 54.34 63.89 20.31
N ASP A 291 54.00 62.61 20.10
CA ASP A 291 52.63 62.16 19.84
C ASP A 291 51.98 61.66 21.14
N ALA A 292 50.66 61.83 21.29
CA ALA A 292 49.95 61.47 22.53
C ALA A 292 49.48 60.00 22.61
N SER A 293 49.62 59.24 21.53
CA SER A 293 49.21 57.83 21.41
C SER A 293 49.67 57.25 20.07
N ILE A 294 49.59 55.92 19.90
CA ILE A 294 49.80 55.29 18.59
C ILE A 294 48.53 55.46 17.75
N GLU A 295 48.62 56.26 16.69
CA GLU A 295 47.58 56.42 15.67
C GLU A 295 47.76 55.38 14.55
N LEU A 296 46.64 54.78 14.16
CA LEU A 296 46.57 53.60 13.31
C LEU A 296 45.48 53.78 12.24
N SER A 297 45.71 53.21 11.07
CA SER A 297 44.71 53.07 10.02
C SER A 297 44.42 51.60 9.82
N CYS A 298 43.28 51.12 10.30
CA CYS A 298 42.97 49.70 10.44
C CYS A 298 41.89 49.22 9.48
N ARG A 299 42.00 47.97 9.05
CA ARG A 299 40.93 47.20 8.44
C ARG A 299 40.59 46.03 9.35
N SER A 300 39.32 45.92 9.73
CA SER A 300 38.78 44.81 10.53
C SER A 300 38.01 43.84 9.66
N GLY A 301 38.00 42.56 10.04
CA GLY A 301 37.21 41.53 9.39
C GLY A 301 36.92 40.38 10.35
N GLU A 302 35.66 40.00 10.42
CA GLU A 302 35.14 38.88 11.18
C GLU A 302 34.14 38.09 10.34
N CYS A 303 34.29 36.77 10.26
CA CYS A 303 33.36 35.93 9.50
C CYS A 303 32.17 35.49 10.36
N LEU A 304 30.97 35.96 10.02
CA LEU A 304 29.73 35.62 10.70
C LEU A 304 28.75 34.95 9.75
N HIS A 305 27.85 34.12 10.29
CA HIS A 305 26.65 33.76 9.55
C HIS A 305 25.76 34.99 9.43
N HIS A 306 25.11 35.21 8.28
CA HIS A 306 24.25 36.37 8.02
C HIS A 306 23.21 36.66 9.12
N THR A 307 22.75 35.63 9.84
CA THR A 307 21.80 35.77 10.96
C THR A 307 22.41 36.30 12.26
N LYS A 308 23.74 36.23 12.42
CA LYS A 308 24.47 36.71 13.59
C LYS A 308 24.96 38.16 13.44
N VAL A 309 24.84 38.74 12.24
CA VAL A 309 25.25 40.12 11.99
C VAL A 309 24.41 41.07 12.87
N PRO A 310 25.04 41.95 13.67
CA PRO A 310 24.33 42.94 14.48
C PRO A 310 23.39 43.78 13.61
N GLY A 311 22.11 43.87 13.99
CA GLY A 311 21.08 44.59 13.25
C GLY A 311 20.30 43.76 12.21
N TYR A 312 20.54 42.46 12.09
CA TYR A 312 19.75 41.59 11.20
C TYR A 312 18.29 41.45 11.67
N GLU A 313 17.35 42.02 10.90
CA GLU A 313 15.93 41.75 11.03
C GLU A 313 15.48 40.69 10.02
N ARG A 314 14.84 39.62 10.50
CA ARG A 314 14.32 38.57 9.60
C ARG A 314 13.24 39.15 8.68
N PRO A 315 13.29 38.84 7.37
CA PRO A 315 12.18 39.17 6.48
C PRO A 315 10.91 38.45 6.96
N ARG A 316 9.83 39.20 7.21
CA ARG A 316 8.53 38.61 7.55
C ARG A 316 8.05 37.75 6.38
N LYS A 317 7.66 36.50 6.65
CA LYS A 317 7.03 35.59 5.66
C LYS A 317 5.85 36.30 5.00
N LYS A 318 5.99 36.68 3.73
CA LYS A 318 4.90 37.25 2.93
C LYS A 318 4.12 36.09 2.33
N ILE A 319 2.90 35.88 2.81
CA ILE A 319 1.99 34.89 2.23
C ILE A 319 1.54 35.40 0.87
N ASN A 320 1.86 34.66 -0.19
CA ASN A 320 1.45 34.98 -1.55
C ASN A 320 -0.02 34.61 -1.78
N THR A 321 -0.93 35.47 -1.32
CA THR A 321 -2.38 35.36 -1.55
C THR A 321 -2.79 35.14 -3.03
N PRO A 322 -2.15 35.74 -4.06
CA PRO A 322 -2.51 35.45 -5.45
C PRO A 322 -2.13 34.02 -5.88
N LEU A 323 -1.03 33.47 -5.35
CA LEU A 323 -0.62 32.09 -5.62
C LEU A 323 -1.64 31.10 -5.05
N ILE A 324 -2.11 31.35 -3.82
CA ILE A 324 -3.13 30.54 -3.15
C ILE A 324 -4.45 30.55 -3.95
N ALA A 325 -4.92 31.74 -4.34
CA ALA A 325 -6.13 31.87 -5.14
C ALA A 325 -6.01 31.17 -6.51
N GLY A 326 -4.85 31.29 -7.17
CA GLY A 326 -4.55 30.61 -8.43
C GLY A 326 -4.55 29.09 -8.30
N VAL A 327 -3.97 28.55 -7.22
CA VAL A 327 -3.94 27.11 -6.93
C VAL A 327 -5.34 26.55 -6.67
N ILE A 328 -6.14 27.21 -5.84
CA ILE A 328 -7.52 26.78 -5.54
C ILE A 328 -8.37 26.81 -6.81
N ALA A 329 -8.25 27.87 -7.62
CA ALA A 329 -8.92 27.96 -8.91
C ALA A 329 -8.47 26.86 -9.87
N GLY A 330 -7.16 26.56 -9.92
CA GLY A 330 -6.60 25.49 -10.75
C GLY A 330 -7.12 24.10 -10.37
N CYS A 331 -7.12 23.75 -9.08
CA CYS A 331 -7.67 22.47 -8.59
C CYS A 331 -9.19 22.37 -8.84
N SER A 332 -9.93 23.47 -8.67
CA SER A 332 -11.37 23.52 -8.95
C SER A 332 -11.67 23.35 -10.45
N LEU A 333 -10.87 23.98 -11.32
CA LEU A 333 -10.97 23.83 -12.77
C LEU A 333 -10.60 22.41 -13.19
N PHE A 334 -9.59 21.79 -12.58
CA PHE A 334 -9.27 20.38 -12.78
C PHE A 334 -10.46 19.47 -12.45
N LEU A 335 -11.13 19.69 -11.32
CA LEU A 335 -12.33 18.92 -10.96
C LEU A 335 -13.44 19.09 -12.00
N VAL A 336 -13.70 20.32 -12.46
CA VAL A 336 -14.67 20.60 -13.53
C VAL A 336 -14.27 19.93 -14.85
N ALA A 337 -12.99 19.97 -15.21
CA ALA A 337 -12.46 19.32 -16.41
C ALA A 337 -12.63 17.79 -16.33
N VAL A 338 -12.35 17.18 -15.18
CA VAL A 338 -12.60 15.74 -14.95
C VAL A 338 -14.09 15.45 -15.10
N ILE A 339 -14.98 16.26 -14.52
CA ILE A 339 -16.44 16.10 -14.68
C ILE A 339 -16.85 16.20 -16.15
N LEU A 340 -16.35 17.19 -16.89
CA LEU A 340 -16.66 17.40 -18.30
C LEU A 340 -16.11 16.29 -19.19
N VAL A 341 -14.89 15.82 -18.93
CA VAL A 341 -14.29 14.66 -19.63
C VAL A 341 -15.08 13.40 -19.33
N VAL A 342 -15.43 13.18 -18.06
CA VAL A 342 -16.28 12.05 -17.62
C VAL A 342 -17.68 12.11 -18.23
N TRP A 343 -18.25 13.28 -18.36
CA TRP A 343 -19.53 13.47 -19.04
C TRP A 343 -19.41 13.25 -20.56
N TYR A 344 -18.33 13.76 -21.16
CA TYR A 344 -18.05 13.65 -22.60
C TYR A 344 -17.83 12.21 -23.04
N LEU A 345 -16.92 11.44 -22.41
CA LEU A 345 -16.70 10.04 -22.83
C LEU A 345 -17.83 9.11 -22.34
N SER A 346 -18.66 9.50 -21.37
CA SER A 346 -19.84 8.74 -20.93
C SER A 346 -20.94 8.83 -21.98
N ARG A 347 -21.10 10.00 -22.61
CA ARG A 347 -22.00 10.20 -23.75
C ARG A 347 -21.43 9.72 -25.08
N ARG A 348 -20.11 9.49 -25.18
CA ARG A 348 -19.47 8.99 -26.39
C ARG A 348 -19.74 7.49 -26.54
N SER A 349 -20.89 7.17 -27.11
CA SER A 349 -21.14 5.84 -27.65
C SER A 349 -20.19 5.61 -28.84
N TYR A 350 -19.24 4.69 -28.69
CA TYR A 350 -18.44 4.21 -29.81
C TYR A 350 -19.38 3.46 -30.77
N ARG A 351 -19.85 4.14 -31.82
CA ARG A 351 -20.45 3.48 -32.97
C ARG A 351 -19.34 2.65 -33.62
N TYR A 352 -19.35 1.35 -33.38
CA TYR A 352 -18.61 0.41 -34.22
C TYR A 352 -19.17 0.55 -35.64
N GLY A 353 -18.34 1.00 -36.57
CA GLY A 353 -18.67 1.05 -37.99
C GLY A 353 -18.94 -0.35 -38.54
N ALA A 354 -19.53 -0.42 -39.73
CA ALA A 354 -19.71 -1.69 -40.43
C ALA A 354 -18.36 -2.42 -40.53
N ILE A 355 -18.33 -3.66 -40.03
CA ILE A 355 -17.16 -4.53 -40.07
C ILE A 355 -16.85 -4.78 -41.54
N ARG A 356 -15.76 -4.20 -42.04
CA ARG A 356 -15.26 -4.47 -43.39
C ARG A 356 -14.39 -5.72 -43.28
N LEU A 357 -14.95 -6.86 -43.67
CA LEU A 357 -14.19 -8.09 -43.81
C LEU A 357 -13.28 -7.93 -45.02
N ASP A 358 -11.98 -8.15 -44.81
CA ASP A 358 -11.04 -8.30 -45.91
C ASP A 358 -11.12 -9.77 -46.32
N ASP A 359 -11.52 -10.04 -47.57
CA ASP A 359 -11.77 -11.38 -48.12
C ASP A 359 -10.46 -12.20 -48.34
N SER A 360 -9.36 -11.82 -47.67
CA SER A 360 -8.01 -12.31 -47.96
C SER A 360 -7.51 -13.46 -47.06
N ASP A 361 -8.27 -13.89 -46.04
CA ASP A 361 -7.82 -14.92 -45.08
C ASP A 361 -8.83 -16.09 -44.92
N ASP A 362 -8.83 -17.06 -45.84
CA ASP A 362 -9.60 -18.33 -45.73
C ASP A 362 -9.27 -19.12 -44.44
N ASP A 363 -8.07 -18.95 -43.89
CA ASP A 363 -7.61 -19.56 -42.63
C ASP A 363 -8.38 -19.03 -41.40
N ASN A 364 -8.79 -17.75 -41.41
CA ASN A 364 -9.60 -17.19 -40.32
C ASN A 364 -11.03 -17.75 -40.36
N THR A 365 -11.55 -18.07 -41.53
CA THR A 365 -12.88 -18.67 -41.74
C THR A 365 -12.92 -20.13 -41.27
N GLN A 366 -11.85 -20.91 -41.51
CA GLN A 366 -11.69 -22.26 -40.94
C GLN A 366 -11.54 -22.25 -39.41
N LEU A 367 -10.97 -21.20 -38.80
CA LEU A 367 -10.93 -21.04 -37.34
C LEU A 367 -12.30 -20.68 -36.72
N MET A 368 -13.24 -20.20 -37.54
CA MET A 368 -14.59 -19.83 -37.12
C MET A 368 -15.58 -21.00 -37.13
N THR A 369 -15.29 -22.01 -37.96
CA THR A 369 -16.15 -23.15 -38.26
C THR A 369 -15.46 -24.46 -37.88
N ASP A 370 -15.79 -24.97 -36.69
CA ASP A 370 -16.12 -26.39 -36.47
C ASP A 370 -16.01 -26.70 -34.97
N HIS A 371 -17.15 -26.58 -34.28
CA HIS A 371 -17.33 -27.44 -33.14
C HIS A 371 -17.67 -28.83 -33.70
N LYS A 372 -16.83 -29.82 -33.43
CA LYS A 372 -17.12 -31.19 -33.86
C LYS A 372 -18.25 -31.75 -32.97
N PRO A 373 -19.36 -32.25 -33.54
CA PRO A 373 -20.41 -32.89 -32.76
C PRO A 373 -19.81 -33.98 -31.85
N ALA A 374 -20.19 -33.99 -30.58
CA ALA A 374 -19.62 -34.91 -29.59
C ALA A 374 -20.70 -35.54 -28.71
N SER A 375 -20.81 -36.86 -28.70
CA SER A 375 -21.63 -37.59 -27.74
C SER A 375 -20.87 -37.80 -26.43
N LEU A 376 -21.59 -37.73 -25.31
CA LEU A 376 -21.07 -37.99 -23.98
C LEU A 376 -21.69 -39.27 -23.43
N TYR A 377 -20.86 -40.23 -23.04
CA TYR A 377 -21.27 -41.47 -22.37
C TYR A 377 -20.65 -41.52 -20.98
N PHE A 378 -21.40 -41.99 -19.99
CA PHE A 378 -20.92 -42.18 -18.63
C PHE A 378 -21.47 -43.46 -18.03
N GLN A 379 -20.59 -44.23 -17.38
CA GLN A 379 -20.94 -45.52 -16.78
C GLN A 379 -20.29 -45.69 -15.41
N ASN A 380 -21.03 -46.32 -14.48
CA ASN A 380 -20.59 -46.63 -13.12
C ASN A 380 -20.05 -45.38 -12.37
N VAL A 381 -20.67 -44.21 -12.59
CA VAL A 381 -20.22 -42.97 -11.94
C VAL A 381 -20.57 -43.01 -10.45
N ALA A 382 -19.57 -42.85 -9.60
CA ALA A 382 -19.69 -42.79 -8.16
C ALA A 382 -18.77 -41.70 -7.57
N TYR A 383 -19.19 -41.16 -6.42
CA TYR A 383 -18.47 -40.08 -5.73
C TYR A 383 -18.49 -40.28 -4.22
N ASP A 384 -17.30 -40.42 -3.64
CA ASP A 384 -17.10 -40.63 -2.21
C ASP A 384 -16.43 -39.41 -1.57
N LEU A 385 -17.06 -38.85 -0.54
CA LEU A 385 -16.51 -37.73 0.24
C LEU A 385 -16.39 -38.12 1.71
N ASN A 386 -15.16 -38.11 2.25
CA ASN A 386 -14.87 -38.44 3.65
C ASN A 386 -15.49 -39.78 4.12
N GLY A 387 -15.48 -40.80 3.25
CA GLY A 387 -16.05 -42.12 3.56
C GLY A 387 -17.57 -42.22 3.40
N LYS A 388 -18.26 -41.14 3.02
CA LYS A 388 -19.69 -41.15 2.65
C LYS A 388 -19.83 -41.16 1.14
N GLN A 389 -20.49 -42.19 0.60
CA GLN A 389 -20.87 -42.24 -0.81
C GLN A 389 -22.03 -41.29 -1.06
N LEU A 390 -21.80 -40.28 -1.91
CA LEU A 390 -22.78 -39.25 -2.25
C LEU A 390 -23.45 -39.50 -3.60
N LEU A 391 -22.77 -40.18 -4.52
CA LEU A 391 -23.33 -40.65 -5.79
C LEU A 391 -22.94 -42.12 -5.98
N ALA A 392 -23.86 -42.95 -6.45
CA ALA A 392 -23.63 -44.38 -6.63
C ALA A 392 -24.20 -44.89 -7.96
N ASN A 393 -23.32 -45.51 -8.75
CA ASN A 393 -23.62 -46.29 -9.95
C ASN A 393 -24.54 -45.59 -10.97
N ILE A 394 -24.21 -44.35 -11.34
CA ILE A 394 -24.98 -43.58 -12.32
C ILE A 394 -24.50 -43.91 -13.74
N GLN A 395 -25.44 -44.17 -14.65
CA GLN A 395 -25.18 -44.47 -16.06
C GLN A 395 -26.12 -43.73 -17.01
N GLY A 396 -25.65 -43.40 -18.21
CA GLY A 396 -26.42 -42.68 -19.21
C GLY A 396 -25.58 -42.15 -20.37
N MET A 397 -26.25 -41.48 -21.31
CA MET A 397 -25.61 -40.91 -22.49
C MET A 397 -26.39 -39.75 -23.10
N ALA A 398 -25.70 -38.83 -23.78
CA ALA A 398 -26.29 -37.71 -24.51
C ALA A 398 -25.67 -37.60 -25.91
N HIS A 399 -26.51 -37.52 -26.95
CA HIS A 399 -26.06 -37.43 -28.34
C HIS A 399 -26.03 -35.98 -28.86
N PRO A 400 -25.28 -35.72 -29.95
CA PRO A 400 -25.25 -34.39 -30.55
C PRO A 400 -26.61 -33.96 -31.09
N GLY A 401 -27.07 -32.79 -30.66
CA GLY A 401 -28.37 -32.26 -31.01
C GLY A 401 -29.50 -32.64 -30.07
N GLU A 402 -29.20 -33.39 -29.00
CA GLU A 402 -30.13 -33.70 -27.93
C GLU A 402 -29.95 -32.78 -26.71
N VAL A 403 -31.05 -32.59 -25.99
CA VAL A 403 -31.09 -31.95 -24.69
C VAL A 403 -31.36 -32.98 -23.59
N MET A 404 -30.40 -33.12 -22.67
CA MET A 404 -30.53 -33.97 -21.49
C MET A 404 -30.82 -33.12 -20.25
N ALA A 405 -31.96 -33.40 -19.60
CA ALA A 405 -32.31 -32.81 -18.31
C ALA A 405 -31.93 -33.74 -17.16
N ILE A 406 -31.36 -33.19 -16.09
CA ILE A 406 -31.09 -33.87 -14.82
C ILE A 406 -32.08 -33.35 -13.78
N MET A 407 -32.97 -34.22 -13.29
CA MET A 407 -34.03 -33.89 -12.33
C MET A 407 -33.92 -34.73 -11.04
N GLY A 408 -34.65 -34.31 -10.01
CA GLY A 408 -34.69 -34.96 -8.71
C GLY A 408 -34.96 -33.96 -7.59
N ALA A 409 -35.36 -34.47 -6.41
CA ALA A 409 -35.57 -33.66 -5.22
C ALA A 409 -34.35 -32.82 -4.81
N SER A 410 -34.57 -31.82 -3.96
CA SER A 410 -33.46 -31.06 -3.36
C SER A 410 -32.57 -31.99 -2.54
N GLY A 411 -31.24 -31.85 -2.66
CA GLY A 411 -30.28 -32.76 -2.02
C GLY A 411 -30.06 -34.11 -2.72
N ALA A 412 -30.72 -34.40 -3.86
CA ALA A 412 -30.56 -35.65 -4.60
C ALA A 412 -29.19 -35.82 -5.29
N GLY A 413 -28.31 -34.81 -5.25
CA GLY A 413 -26.97 -34.87 -5.87
C GLY A 413 -26.88 -34.33 -7.30
N LYS A 414 -27.91 -33.65 -7.82
CA LYS A 414 -27.97 -33.10 -9.20
C LYS A 414 -26.75 -32.24 -9.59
N THR A 415 -26.51 -31.16 -8.86
CA THR A 415 -25.37 -30.25 -9.09
C THR A 415 -24.03 -30.95 -8.88
N THR A 416 -23.94 -31.84 -7.88
CA THR A 416 -22.74 -32.65 -7.64
C THR A 416 -22.43 -33.54 -8.83
N PHE A 417 -23.45 -34.19 -9.40
CA PHE A 417 -23.33 -35.05 -10.56
C PHE A 417 -22.95 -34.25 -11.82
N LEU A 418 -23.58 -33.10 -12.05
CA LEU A 418 -23.24 -32.21 -13.17
C LEU A 418 -21.79 -31.72 -13.09
N ASP A 419 -21.32 -31.31 -11.91
CA ASP A 419 -19.94 -30.87 -11.69
C ASP A 419 -18.93 -32.02 -11.96
N ILE A 420 -19.29 -33.26 -11.61
CA ILE A 420 -18.47 -34.45 -11.88
C ILE A 420 -18.44 -34.78 -13.38
N LEU A 421 -19.58 -34.69 -14.07
CA LEU A 421 -19.65 -34.83 -15.53
C LEU A 421 -18.78 -33.79 -16.23
N ALA A 422 -18.75 -32.56 -15.73
CA ALA A 422 -17.88 -31.50 -16.24
C ALA A 422 -16.40 -31.67 -15.84
N ARG A 423 -16.03 -32.77 -15.15
CA ARG A 423 -14.71 -33.04 -14.58
C ARG A 423 -14.15 -31.87 -13.77
N LYS A 424 -15.01 -31.20 -12.99
CA LYS A 424 -14.55 -30.19 -12.03
C LYS A 424 -13.80 -30.86 -10.88
N ASN A 425 -12.78 -30.18 -10.39
CA ASN A 425 -12.00 -30.66 -9.25
C ASN A 425 -12.86 -30.60 -7.98
N LYS A 426 -13.09 -31.75 -7.35
CA LYS A 426 -13.82 -31.91 -6.08
C LYS A 426 -12.92 -32.62 -5.07
N ARG A 427 -13.13 -32.37 -3.78
CA ARG A 427 -12.29 -32.97 -2.71
C ARG A 427 -12.40 -34.49 -2.58
N GLY A 428 -13.54 -35.07 -2.96
CA GLY A 428 -13.79 -36.50 -2.86
C GLY A 428 -13.14 -37.32 -3.97
N ARG A 429 -13.25 -38.65 -3.87
CA ARG A 429 -12.78 -39.58 -4.90
C ARG A 429 -13.91 -39.80 -5.91
N VAL A 430 -13.62 -39.52 -7.18
CA VAL A 430 -14.51 -39.83 -8.30
C VAL A 430 -14.09 -41.16 -8.92
N SER A 431 -15.05 -42.04 -9.17
CA SER A 431 -14.88 -43.28 -9.94
C SER A 431 -15.94 -43.38 -11.04
N GLY A 432 -15.65 -44.14 -12.08
CA GLY A 432 -16.52 -44.30 -13.24
C GLY A 432 -15.80 -43.96 -14.54
N ASP A 433 -16.41 -44.37 -15.65
CA ASP A 433 -15.86 -44.17 -16.98
C ASP A 433 -16.62 -43.07 -17.71
N PHE A 434 -15.89 -42.05 -18.17
CA PHE A 434 -16.41 -40.94 -18.96
C PHE A 434 -15.82 -41.02 -20.37
N LEU A 435 -16.68 -41.22 -21.37
CA LEU A 435 -16.28 -41.39 -22.76
C LEU A 435 -16.88 -40.29 -23.63
N VAL A 436 -16.07 -39.75 -24.54
CA VAL A 436 -16.53 -38.79 -25.55
C VAL A 436 -16.41 -39.47 -26.90
N ASN A 437 -17.49 -39.56 -27.66
CA ASN A 437 -17.54 -40.32 -28.92
C ASN A 437 -17.05 -41.78 -28.79
N GLY A 438 -17.29 -42.42 -27.63
CA GLY A 438 -16.87 -43.80 -27.36
C GLY A 438 -15.40 -43.95 -26.90
N GLU A 439 -14.64 -42.85 -26.75
CA GLU A 439 -13.23 -42.89 -26.33
C GLU A 439 -12.97 -42.25 -24.97
N LYS A 440 -11.98 -42.78 -24.23
CA LYS A 440 -11.49 -42.15 -23.00
C LYS A 440 -10.56 -40.99 -23.33
N VAL A 441 -10.99 -39.77 -22.98
CA VAL A 441 -10.25 -38.53 -23.26
C VAL A 441 -9.46 -38.08 -22.03
N THR A 442 -8.28 -37.51 -22.24
CA THR A 442 -7.47 -36.88 -21.18
C THR A 442 -8.15 -35.60 -20.64
N ASP A 443 -7.92 -35.23 -19.39
CA ASP A 443 -8.57 -34.06 -18.78
C ASP A 443 -8.29 -32.74 -19.52
N ALA A 444 -7.09 -32.59 -20.09
CA ALA A 444 -6.72 -31.41 -20.85
C ALA A 444 -7.50 -31.30 -22.17
N ALA A 445 -7.70 -32.42 -22.87
CA ALA A 445 -8.50 -32.46 -24.08
C ALA A 445 -10.00 -32.32 -23.77
N TYR A 446 -10.48 -32.91 -22.66
CA TYR A 446 -11.86 -32.80 -22.21
C TYR A 446 -12.26 -31.34 -21.96
N LYS A 447 -11.41 -30.57 -21.24
CA LYS A 447 -11.63 -29.14 -20.97
C LYS A 447 -11.74 -28.25 -22.20
N ASN A 448 -11.20 -28.66 -23.35
CA ASN A 448 -11.30 -27.90 -24.60
C ASN A 448 -12.62 -28.15 -25.34
N VAL A 449 -13.34 -29.24 -25.02
CA VAL A 449 -14.59 -29.64 -25.70
C VAL A 449 -15.83 -29.19 -24.93
N ILE A 450 -15.69 -28.97 -23.62
CA ILE A 450 -16.81 -28.65 -22.74
C ILE A 450 -16.92 -27.14 -22.47
N GLY A 451 -18.15 -26.65 -22.32
CA GLY A 451 -18.46 -25.36 -21.72
C GLY A 451 -19.30 -25.56 -20.45
N PHE A 452 -19.10 -24.73 -19.43
CA PHE A 452 -19.84 -24.85 -18.16
C PHE A 452 -20.41 -23.49 -17.74
N VAL A 453 -21.73 -23.44 -17.51
CA VAL A 453 -22.45 -22.27 -17.02
C VAL A 453 -22.89 -22.52 -15.57
N ASP A 454 -22.37 -21.75 -14.62
CA ASP A 454 -22.74 -21.83 -13.20
C ASP A 454 -24.17 -21.29 -12.95
N GLN A 455 -24.74 -21.61 -11.79
CA GLN A 455 -26.06 -21.15 -11.35
C GLN A 455 -26.16 -19.62 -11.25
N GLU A 456 -25.11 -18.93 -10.75
CA GLU A 456 -25.12 -17.49 -10.56
C GLU A 456 -24.42 -16.70 -11.70
N ASP A 457 -25.18 -15.84 -12.37
CA ASP A 457 -24.68 -14.96 -13.42
C ASP A 457 -24.04 -13.68 -12.85
N THR A 458 -22.84 -13.82 -12.30
CA THR A 458 -22.05 -12.67 -11.85
C THR A 458 -21.34 -12.01 -13.04
N MET A 459 -21.60 -10.73 -13.26
CA MET A 459 -21.00 -9.95 -14.34
C MET A 459 -20.79 -8.51 -13.85
N LEU A 460 -19.91 -7.76 -14.51
CA LEU A 460 -19.70 -6.35 -14.18
C LEU A 460 -20.91 -5.53 -14.66
N PRO A 461 -21.62 -4.83 -13.75
CA PRO A 461 -22.87 -4.15 -14.08
C PRO A 461 -22.69 -2.93 -15.01
N THR A 462 -21.47 -2.39 -15.10
CA THR A 462 -21.10 -1.20 -15.89
C THR A 462 -20.77 -1.49 -17.35
N LEU A 463 -20.57 -2.75 -17.71
CA LEU A 463 -20.24 -3.15 -19.07
C LEU A 463 -21.51 -3.40 -19.87
N THR A 464 -21.41 -3.23 -21.20
CA THR A 464 -22.47 -3.64 -22.10
C THR A 464 -22.44 -5.15 -22.33
N VAL A 465 -23.53 -5.68 -22.88
CA VAL A 465 -23.62 -7.09 -23.30
C VAL A 465 -22.47 -7.45 -24.24
N HIS A 466 -22.28 -6.67 -25.31
CA HIS A 466 -21.23 -6.89 -26.30
C HIS A 466 -19.82 -6.83 -25.69
N GLU A 467 -19.55 -5.85 -24.83
CA GLU A 467 -18.24 -5.70 -24.20
C GLU A 467 -17.88 -6.87 -23.28
N THR A 468 -18.89 -7.41 -22.59
CA THR A 468 -18.70 -8.55 -21.68
C THR A 468 -18.37 -9.81 -22.46
N ILE A 469 -19.14 -10.10 -23.53
CA ILE A 469 -18.91 -11.25 -24.41
C ILE A 469 -17.57 -11.09 -25.15
N LEU A 470 -17.27 -9.90 -25.66
CA LEU A 470 -16.01 -9.58 -26.33
C LEU A 470 -14.81 -9.74 -25.39
N THR A 471 -14.93 -9.34 -24.12
CA THR A 471 -13.84 -9.54 -23.15
C THR A 471 -13.59 -11.03 -22.91
N SER A 472 -14.65 -11.84 -22.77
CA SER A 472 -14.53 -13.31 -22.70
C SER A 472 -13.83 -13.88 -23.94
N ALA A 473 -14.27 -13.45 -25.13
CA ALA A 473 -13.70 -13.87 -26.41
C ALA A 473 -12.21 -13.49 -26.54
N LEU A 474 -11.83 -12.25 -26.20
CA LEU A 474 -10.45 -11.78 -26.28
C LEU A 474 -9.51 -12.56 -25.36
N LEU A 475 -9.99 -13.02 -24.20
CA LEU A 475 -9.21 -13.78 -23.21
C LEU A 475 -9.11 -15.27 -23.58
N ARG A 476 -10.18 -15.86 -24.12
CA ARG A 476 -10.27 -17.32 -24.33
C ARG A 476 -9.98 -17.77 -25.76
N LEU A 477 -10.24 -16.95 -26.77
CA LEU A 477 -9.98 -17.31 -28.17
C LEU A 477 -8.48 -17.30 -28.50
N PRO A 478 -8.06 -18.08 -29.51
CA PRO A 478 -6.65 -18.27 -29.87
C PRO A 478 -5.91 -16.96 -30.10
N ARG A 479 -4.60 -16.92 -29.81
CA ARG A 479 -3.78 -15.72 -30.06
C ARG A 479 -3.64 -15.39 -31.56
N ASN A 480 -3.66 -16.41 -32.42
CA ASN A 480 -3.47 -16.29 -33.87
C ASN A 480 -4.68 -15.67 -34.58
N MET A 481 -5.85 -15.70 -33.96
CA MET A 481 -7.07 -15.10 -34.49
C MET A 481 -7.01 -13.57 -34.40
N THR A 482 -7.28 -12.89 -35.52
CA THR A 482 -7.29 -11.42 -35.57
C THR A 482 -8.40 -10.85 -34.68
N ARG A 483 -8.28 -9.57 -34.28
CA ARG A 483 -9.30 -8.92 -33.46
C ARG A 483 -10.66 -8.84 -34.19
N ALA A 484 -10.65 -8.53 -35.48
CA ALA A 484 -11.85 -8.47 -36.31
C ALA A 484 -12.56 -9.84 -36.38
N ALA A 485 -11.79 -10.92 -36.54
CA ALA A 485 -12.31 -12.27 -36.46
C ALA A 485 -12.94 -12.54 -35.07
N LYS A 486 -12.28 -12.18 -33.97
CA LYS A 486 -12.88 -12.36 -32.63
C LYS A 486 -14.19 -11.58 -32.46
N GLU A 487 -14.27 -10.36 -32.98
CA GLU A 487 -15.49 -9.53 -32.94
C GLU A 487 -16.62 -10.12 -33.80
N LEU A 488 -16.31 -10.68 -34.97
CA LEU A 488 -17.30 -11.39 -35.80
C LEU A 488 -17.84 -12.64 -35.10
N LYS A 489 -16.98 -13.40 -34.39
CA LYS A 489 -17.42 -14.55 -33.61
C LYS A 489 -18.42 -14.17 -32.50
N VAL A 490 -18.17 -13.04 -31.84
CA VAL A 490 -19.07 -12.48 -30.83
C VAL A 490 -20.41 -12.11 -31.46
N TYR A 491 -20.40 -11.45 -32.61
CA TYR A 491 -21.60 -11.09 -33.36
C TYR A 491 -22.45 -12.32 -33.74
N GLU A 492 -21.82 -13.41 -34.21
CA GLU A 492 -22.52 -14.67 -34.49
C GLU A 492 -23.19 -15.24 -33.24
N VAL A 493 -22.48 -15.30 -32.11
CA VAL A 493 -23.01 -15.82 -30.84
C VAL A 493 -24.18 -14.97 -30.32
N GLU A 494 -24.08 -13.65 -30.44
CA GLU A 494 -25.18 -12.74 -30.07
C GLU A 494 -26.44 -13.00 -30.91
N LYS A 495 -26.28 -13.32 -32.20
CA LYS A 495 -27.38 -13.67 -33.10
C LYS A 495 -27.96 -15.06 -32.77
N GLN A 496 -27.09 -16.04 -32.50
CA GLN A 496 -27.49 -17.41 -32.12
C GLN A 496 -28.39 -17.45 -30.89
N LEU A 497 -28.10 -16.60 -29.90
CA LEU A 497 -28.84 -16.53 -28.65
C LEU A 497 -29.97 -15.48 -28.66
N GLY A 498 -30.21 -14.81 -29.78
CA GLY A 498 -31.26 -13.80 -29.90
C GLY A 498 -31.04 -12.53 -29.07
N ILE A 499 -29.80 -12.26 -28.63
CA ILE A 499 -29.44 -11.12 -27.77
C ILE A 499 -28.77 -9.97 -28.52
N HIS A 500 -28.62 -10.06 -29.85
CA HIS A 500 -28.01 -9.00 -30.65
C HIS A 500 -28.74 -7.64 -30.51
N HIS A 501 -30.06 -7.63 -30.29
CA HIS A 501 -30.83 -6.38 -30.15
C HIS A 501 -30.49 -5.60 -28.86
N ILE A 502 -29.91 -6.24 -27.85
CA ILE A 502 -29.48 -5.63 -26.58
C ILE A 502 -27.95 -5.48 -26.47
N ARG A 503 -27.21 -5.64 -27.57
CA ARG A 503 -25.74 -5.62 -27.61
C ARG A 503 -25.10 -4.43 -26.88
N ASP A 504 -25.69 -3.24 -27.01
CA ASP A 504 -25.15 -1.99 -26.46
C ASP A 504 -25.82 -1.60 -25.13
N SER A 505 -26.77 -2.41 -24.64
CA SER A 505 -27.41 -2.22 -23.34
C SER A 505 -26.46 -2.57 -22.21
N LEU A 506 -26.50 -1.79 -21.13
CA LEU A 506 -25.75 -2.07 -19.90
C LEU A 506 -26.35 -3.29 -19.19
N ILE A 507 -25.49 -4.16 -18.65
CA ILE A 507 -25.94 -5.31 -17.86
C ILE A 507 -26.74 -4.85 -16.65
N GLY A 508 -26.24 -3.82 -15.94
CA GLY A 508 -26.88 -3.25 -14.76
C GLY A 508 -26.79 -4.15 -13.52
N SER A 509 -27.22 -3.62 -12.38
CA SER A 509 -27.29 -4.33 -11.09
C SER A 509 -28.69 -4.25 -10.53
N ALA A 510 -29.15 -5.31 -9.85
CA ALA A 510 -30.45 -5.32 -9.18
C ALA A 510 -30.57 -4.25 -8.06
N GLU A 511 -29.44 -3.82 -7.48
CA GLU A 511 -29.37 -2.87 -6.36
C GLU A 511 -29.20 -1.39 -6.80
N GLY A 512 -29.03 -1.13 -8.10
CA GLY A 512 -28.67 0.19 -8.63
C GLY A 512 -29.85 0.95 -9.22
N LYS A 513 -29.81 2.29 -9.20
CA LYS A 513 -30.81 3.18 -9.83
C LYS A 513 -30.87 3.10 -11.37
N GLY A 514 -30.08 2.24 -12.02
CA GLY A 514 -30.04 2.09 -13.48
C GLY A 514 -30.82 0.85 -13.94
N ARG A 515 -31.73 1.02 -14.92
CA ARG A 515 -32.42 -0.10 -15.58
C ARG A 515 -31.38 -0.96 -16.32
N GLY A 516 -31.16 -2.19 -15.86
CA GLY A 516 -30.36 -3.19 -16.55
C GLY A 516 -31.17 -4.02 -17.54
N ILE A 517 -30.54 -5.06 -18.09
CA ILE A 517 -31.22 -6.11 -18.88
C ILE A 517 -32.09 -7.01 -17.97
N SER A 518 -33.05 -7.71 -18.56
CA SER A 518 -33.90 -8.66 -17.83
C SER A 518 -33.09 -9.87 -17.31
N GLY A 519 -33.61 -10.57 -16.30
CA GLY A 519 -32.96 -11.78 -15.77
C GLY A 519 -32.75 -12.86 -16.83
N GLY A 520 -33.73 -13.10 -17.70
CA GLY A 520 -33.63 -14.08 -18.79
C GLY A 520 -32.59 -13.69 -19.85
N GLU A 521 -32.51 -12.40 -20.20
CA GLU A 521 -31.46 -11.89 -21.07
C GLU A 521 -30.08 -12.04 -20.43
N LYS A 522 -29.96 -11.70 -19.15
CA LYS A 522 -28.71 -11.86 -18.39
C LYS A 522 -28.23 -13.32 -18.38
N ARG A 523 -29.16 -14.28 -18.24
CA ARG A 523 -28.86 -15.71 -18.32
C ARG A 523 -28.29 -16.09 -19.69
N ARG A 524 -28.90 -15.59 -20.77
CA ARG A 524 -28.41 -15.80 -22.15
C ARG A 524 -27.03 -15.17 -22.37
N VAL A 525 -26.72 -14.02 -21.77
CA VAL A 525 -25.38 -13.42 -21.82
C VAL A 525 -24.35 -14.32 -21.09
N GLY A 526 -24.72 -14.95 -19.98
CA GLY A 526 -23.87 -15.93 -19.29
C GLY A 526 -23.54 -17.13 -20.19
N ILE A 527 -24.56 -17.66 -20.87
CA ILE A 527 -24.40 -18.73 -21.87
C ILE A 527 -23.52 -18.27 -23.03
N ALA A 528 -23.71 -17.04 -23.53
CA ALA A 528 -22.91 -16.45 -24.61
C ALA A 528 -21.41 -16.40 -24.26
N CYS A 529 -21.07 -16.04 -23.02
CA CYS A 529 -19.69 -15.94 -22.55
C CYS A 529 -18.95 -17.29 -22.58
N GLU A 530 -19.67 -18.40 -22.47
CA GLU A 530 -19.12 -19.76 -22.63
C GLU A 530 -19.15 -20.22 -24.10
N LEU A 531 -20.19 -19.83 -24.84
CA LEU A 531 -20.41 -20.23 -26.23
C LEU A 531 -19.37 -19.67 -27.21
N VAL A 532 -18.72 -18.55 -26.91
CA VAL A 532 -17.67 -17.95 -27.76
C VAL A 532 -16.54 -18.92 -28.07
N THR A 533 -16.23 -19.85 -27.17
CA THR A 533 -15.20 -20.90 -27.40
C THR A 533 -15.68 -22.06 -28.27
N SER A 534 -16.94 -22.02 -28.73
CA SER A 534 -17.60 -23.05 -29.52
C SER A 534 -17.48 -24.46 -28.93
N PRO A 535 -17.85 -24.69 -27.65
CA PRO A 535 -17.81 -26.01 -27.03
C PRO A 535 -18.80 -26.97 -27.70
N SER A 536 -18.41 -28.24 -27.87
CA SER A 536 -19.29 -29.29 -28.41
C SER A 536 -20.32 -29.77 -27.39
N ILE A 537 -19.93 -29.79 -26.12
CA ILE A 537 -20.79 -30.20 -24.98
C ILE A 537 -20.97 -29.00 -24.06
N LEU A 538 -22.21 -28.64 -23.76
CA LEU A 538 -22.52 -27.51 -22.89
C LEU A 538 -23.24 -28.01 -21.62
N PHE A 539 -22.64 -27.76 -20.46
CA PHE A 539 -23.21 -28.04 -19.15
C PHE A 539 -23.80 -26.75 -18.55
N LEU A 540 -25.03 -26.80 -18.02
CA LEU A 540 -25.63 -25.66 -17.33
C LEU A 540 -26.25 -26.09 -15.99
N ASP A 541 -25.89 -25.39 -14.92
CA ASP A 541 -26.46 -25.65 -13.60
C ASP A 541 -27.68 -24.75 -13.36
N GLU A 542 -28.87 -25.35 -13.24
CA GLU A 542 -30.16 -24.71 -13.01
C GLU A 542 -30.40 -23.45 -13.88
N PRO A 543 -30.47 -23.58 -15.21
CA PRO A 543 -30.58 -22.44 -16.11
C PRO A 543 -31.88 -21.63 -15.97
N THR A 544 -32.89 -22.18 -15.31
CA THR A 544 -34.20 -21.54 -15.08
C THR A 544 -34.35 -20.94 -13.68
N SER A 545 -33.34 -21.06 -12.80
CA SER A 545 -33.43 -20.58 -11.43
C SER A 545 -33.49 -19.05 -11.36
N GLY A 546 -34.36 -18.51 -10.50
CA GLY A 546 -34.55 -17.06 -10.34
C GLY A 546 -35.26 -16.37 -11.51
N LEU A 547 -35.80 -17.12 -12.49
CA LEU A 547 -36.58 -16.59 -13.61
C LEU A 547 -38.08 -16.84 -13.42
N ASP A 548 -38.90 -15.95 -13.94
CA ASP A 548 -40.33 -16.20 -14.13
C ASP A 548 -40.57 -17.26 -15.21
N ALA A 549 -41.74 -17.90 -15.18
CA ALA A 549 -42.04 -19.04 -16.05
C ALA A 549 -41.90 -18.74 -17.54
N TYR A 550 -42.21 -17.52 -17.98
CA TYR A 550 -42.11 -17.12 -19.39
C TYR A 550 -40.65 -16.96 -19.82
N ASN A 551 -39.83 -16.23 -19.06
CA ASN A 551 -38.41 -16.11 -19.38
C ASN A 551 -37.65 -17.43 -19.24
N ALA A 552 -38.02 -18.28 -18.28
CA ALA A 552 -37.47 -19.63 -18.15
C ALA A 552 -37.72 -20.47 -19.42
N PHE A 553 -38.94 -20.43 -19.96
CA PHE A 553 -39.27 -21.10 -21.22
C PHE A 553 -38.42 -20.57 -22.38
N ASN A 554 -38.30 -19.25 -22.54
CA ASN A 554 -37.50 -18.64 -23.61
C ASN A 554 -36.00 -19.01 -23.52
N VAL A 555 -35.46 -19.18 -22.32
CA VAL A 555 -34.07 -19.65 -22.13
C VAL A 555 -33.93 -21.11 -22.56
N VAL A 556 -34.85 -21.98 -22.16
CA VAL A 556 -34.80 -23.40 -22.54
C VAL A 556 -35.05 -23.60 -24.03
N GLU A 557 -35.98 -22.87 -24.63
CA GLU A 557 -36.22 -22.87 -26.08
C GLU A 557 -34.95 -22.46 -26.86
N CYS A 558 -34.23 -21.46 -26.35
CA CYS A 558 -32.94 -21.07 -26.91
C CYS A 558 -31.89 -22.19 -26.83
N LEU A 559 -31.81 -22.91 -25.70
CA LEU A 559 -30.93 -24.08 -25.53
C LEU A 559 -31.28 -25.23 -26.48
N VAL A 560 -32.58 -25.49 -26.67
CA VAL A 560 -33.08 -26.52 -27.61
C VAL A 560 -32.74 -26.13 -29.05
N THR A 561 -32.94 -24.86 -29.41
CA THR A 561 -32.57 -24.33 -30.73
C THR A 561 -31.07 -24.48 -30.96
N LEU A 562 -30.26 -24.20 -29.94
CA LEU A 562 -28.81 -24.34 -29.97
C LEU A 562 -28.37 -25.80 -30.14
N ALA A 563 -29.02 -26.75 -29.46
CA ALA A 563 -28.78 -28.17 -29.64
C ALA A 563 -29.16 -28.61 -31.06
N LYS A 564 -30.40 -28.40 -31.48
CA LYS A 564 -30.96 -28.93 -32.74
C LYS A 564 -30.33 -28.32 -33.99
N THR A 565 -30.15 -26.99 -34.00
CA THR A 565 -29.67 -26.25 -35.19
C THR A 565 -28.17 -26.43 -35.38
N TYR A 566 -27.41 -26.35 -34.29
CA TYR A 566 -25.96 -26.39 -34.36
C TYR A 566 -25.39 -27.79 -34.09
N LYS A 567 -26.18 -28.80 -33.70
CA LYS A 567 -25.72 -30.16 -33.36
C LYS A 567 -24.79 -30.19 -32.13
N ARG A 568 -25.11 -29.38 -31.12
CA ARG A 568 -24.44 -29.38 -29.82
C ARG A 568 -25.13 -30.31 -28.84
N THR A 569 -24.36 -30.86 -27.91
CA THR A 569 -24.89 -31.69 -26.81
C THR A 569 -25.12 -30.78 -25.61
N VAL A 570 -26.36 -30.67 -25.14
CA VAL A 570 -26.71 -29.77 -24.04
C VAL A 570 -27.19 -30.58 -22.84
N ILE A 571 -26.57 -30.38 -21.69
CA ILE A 571 -26.88 -31.08 -20.44
C ILE A 571 -27.13 -30.03 -19.36
N PHE A 572 -28.28 -30.07 -18.71
CA PHE A 572 -28.55 -29.15 -17.61
C PHE A 572 -29.33 -29.78 -16.46
N THR A 573 -29.14 -29.23 -15.26
CA THR A 573 -29.96 -29.55 -14.08
C THR A 573 -31.19 -28.66 -14.07
N ILE A 574 -32.35 -29.18 -13.68
CA ILE A 574 -33.58 -28.38 -13.53
C ILE A 574 -34.38 -28.80 -12.31
N HIS A 575 -35.02 -27.83 -11.66
CA HIS A 575 -35.85 -28.02 -10.47
C HIS A 575 -37.28 -27.54 -10.76
N GLN A 576 -38.27 -28.44 -10.60
CA GLN A 576 -39.70 -28.16 -10.77
C GLN A 576 -40.05 -27.37 -12.06
N PRO A 577 -39.74 -27.90 -13.26
CA PRO A 577 -40.11 -27.25 -14.52
C PRO A 577 -41.61 -27.33 -14.82
N ARG A 578 -42.14 -26.29 -15.48
CA ARG A 578 -43.49 -26.29 -16.06
C ARG A 578 -43.63 -27.35 -17.16
N SER A 579 -44.83 -27.87 -17.37
CA SER A 579 -45.12 -28.93 -18.36
C SER A 579 -44.68 -28.59 -19.80
N ASN A 580 -44.74 -27.31 -20.19
CA ASN A 580 -44.28 -26.85 -21.51
C ASN A 580 -42.75 -26.95 -21.68
N ILE A 581 -41.98 -26.77 -20.60
CA ILE A 581 -40.52 -26.95 -20.60
C ILE A 581 -40.18 -28.44 -20.64
N VAL A 582 -40.92 -29.26 -19.90
CA VAL A 582 -40.72 -30.72 -19.83
C VAL A 582 -40.88 -31.38 -21.20
N ALA A 583 -41.85 -30.91 -22.00
CA ALA A 583 -42.08 -31.39 -23.36
C ALA A 583 -40.90 -31.16 -24.33
N LEU A 584 -39.92 -30.33 -23.95
CA LEU A 584 -38.74 -30.02 -24.77
C LEU A 584 -37.55 -30.95 -24.49
N PHE A 585 -37.62 -31.84 -23.49
CA PHE A 585 -36.52 -32.74 -23.15
C PHE A 585 -36.47 -33.94 -24.09
N ASP A 586 -35.29 -34.23 -24.65
CA ASP A 586 -35.07 -35.46 -25.43
C ASP A 586 -34.75 -36.63 -24.48
N ARG A 587 -33.91 -36.37 -23.47
CA ARG A 587 -33.50 -37.36 -22.46
C ARG A 587 -33.64 -36.83 -21.04
N LEU A 588 -33.91 -37.76 -20.11
CA LEU A 588 -34.08 -37.47 -18.70
C LEU A 588 -33.21 -38.39 -17.84
N VAL A 589 -32.49 -37.82 -16.89
CA VAL A 589 -31.84 -38.53 -15.79
C VAL A 589 -32.50 -38.08 -14.49
N LEU A 590 -33.19 -39.00 -13.82
CA LEU A 590 -33.84 -38.76 -12.53
C LEU A 590 -32.99 -39.35 -11.40
N LEU A 591 -32.59 -38.50 -10.47
CA LEU A 591 -31.76 -38.85 -9.31
C LEU A 591 -32.56 -38.75 -8.01
N ALA A 592 -32.34 -39.70 -7.11
CA ALA A 592 -32.84 -39.67 -5.73
C ALA A 592 -31.73 -40.13 -4.78
N GLN A 593 -31.40 -39.28 -3.78
CA GLN A 593 -30.29 -39.51 -2.84
C GLN A 593 -28.98 -40.01 -3.47
N GLY A 594 -28.62 -39.49 -4.65
CA GLY A 594 -27.39 -39.85 -5.36
C GLY A 594 -27.44 -41.15 -6.15
N ARG A 595 -28.60 -41.82 -6.24
CA ARG A 595 -28.82 -43.02 -7.03
C ARG A 595 -29.73 -42.73 -8.22
N THR A 596 -29.58 -43.49 -9.30
CA THR A 596 -30.40 -43.34 -10.51
C THR A 596 -31.73 -44.07 -10.36
N VAL A 597 -32.83 -43.32 -10.51
CA VAL A 597 -34.20 -43.85 -10.54
C VAL A 597 -34.67 -44.09 -11.97
N PHE A 598 -34.22 -43.25 -12.89
CA PHE A 598 -34.49 -43.37 -14.32
C PHE A 598 -33.38 -42.69 -15.12
N SER A 599 -32.95 -43.28 -16.24
CA SER A 599 -32.02 -42.67 -17.19
C SER A 599 -32.35 -43.20 -18.58
N GLY A 600 -32.83 -42.32 -19.47
CA GLY A 600 -33.29 -42.73 -20.79
C GLY A 600 -34.02 -41.63 -21.57
N PRO A 601 -34.60 -41.97 -22.74
CA PRO A 601 -35.45 -41.05 -23.52
C PRO A 601 -36.68 -40.61 -22.73
N PHE A 602 -37.01 -39.32 -22.78
CA PHE A 602 -38.15 -38.79 -22.02
C PHE A 602 -39.48 -39.42 -22.44
N SER A 603 -39.64 -39.77 -23.73
CA SER A 603 -40.83 -40.46 -24.27
C SER A 603 -41.11 -41.81 -23.62
N GLN A 604 -40.09 -42.49 -23.09
CA GLN A 604 -40.22 -43.78 -22.40
C GLN A 604 -40.40 -43.64 -20.89
N CYS A 605 -40.29 -42.43 -20.34
CA CYS A 605 -40.37 -42.16 -18.91
C CYS A 605 -41.77 -42.50 -18.36
N GLN A 606 -42.83 -41.94 -18.94
CA GLN A 606 -44.20 -42.18 -18.47
C GLN A 606 -44.59 -43.67 -18.58
N PRO A 607 -44.41 -44.36 -19.72
CA PRO A 607 -44.69 -45.79 -19.82
C PRO A 607 -43.90 -46.66 -18.83
N TYR A 608 -42.66 -46.26 -18.50
CA TYR A 608 -41.84 -46.97 -17.52
C TYR A 608 -42.46 -46.89 -16.12
N PHE A 609 -42.79 -45.67 -15.65
CA PHE A 609 -43.38 -45.46 -14.32
C PHE A 609 -44.78 -46.07 -14.20
N ASP A 610 -45.58 -46.03 -15.28
CA ASP A 610 -46.87 -46.72 -15.34
C ASP A 610 -46.72 -48.23 -15.13
N ARG A 611 -45.69 -48.85 -15.75
CA ARG A 611 -45.43 -50.30 -15.65
C ARG A 611 -44.98 -50.75 -14.26
N ILE A 612 -44.21 -49.93 -13.55
CA ILE A 612 -43.74 -50.23 -12.19
C ILE A 612 -44.75 -49.84 -11.10
N GLY A 613 -45.96 -49.40 -11.47
CA GLY A 613 -47.06 -49.11 -10.54
C GLY A 613 -47.12 -47.67 -10.02
N TYR A 614 -46.33 -46.75 -10.57
CA TYR A 614 -46.27 -45.34 -10.19
C TYR A 614 -46.82 -44.44 -11.31
N ALA A 615 -48.09 -44.66 -11.68
CA ALA A 615 -48.72 -43.90 -12.75
C ALA A 615 -49.00 -42.45 -12.33
N CYS A 616 -48.69 -41.50 -13.22
CA CYS A 616 -48.96 -40.08 -12.99
C CYS A 616 -50.48 -39.79 -13.08
N PRO A 617 -51.10 -39.17 -12.06
CA PRO A 617 -52.51 -38.80 -12.12
C PRO A 617 -52.83 -37.86 -13.29
N PRO A 618 -54.03 -37.97 -13.92
CA PRO A 618 -54.42 -37.09 -15.01
C PRO A 618 -54.50 -35.63 -14.53
N GLY A 619 -53.94 -34.71 -15.33
CA GLY A 619 -53.89 -33.27 -15.01
C GLY A 619 -52.72 -32.86 -14.12
N PHE A 620 -51.91 -33.81 -13.63
CA PHE A 620 -50.70 -33.51 -12.87
C PHE A 620 -49.50 -33.32 -13.81
N ASN A 621 -48.58 -32.42 -13.46
CA ASN A 621 -47.34 -32.26 -14.20
C ASN A 621 -46.40 -33.43 -13.87
N ILE A 622 -46.04 -34.22 -14.88
CA ILE A 622 -45.17 -35.39 -14.70
C ILE A 622 -43.85 -35.04 -14.00
N ALA A 623 -43.24 -33.88 -14.28
CA ALA A 623 -42.00 -33.51 -13.62
C ALA A 623 -42.18 -33.24 -12.11
N ASP A 624 -43.29 -32.59 -11.72
CA ASP A 624 -43.61 -32.38 -10.31
C ASP A 624 -43.89 -33.72 -9.63
N TYR A 625 -44.65 -34.62 -10.29
CA TYR A 625 -44.93 -35.95 -9.76
C TYR A 625 -43.66 -36.76 -9.52
N LEU A 626 -42.73 -36.75 -10.48
CA LEU A 626 -41.45 -37.45 -10.36
C LEU A 626 -40.58 -36.85 -9.24
N VAL A 627 -40.57 -35.53 -9.07
CA VAL A 627 -39.84 -34.89 -7.97
C VAL A 627 -40.43 -35.29 -6.62
N ASP A 628 -41.76 -35.25 -6.47
CA ASP A 628 -42.46 -35.67 -5.26
C ASP A 628 -42.21 -37.15 -4.94
N LEU A 629 -42.26 -38.01 -5.96
CA LEU A 629 -41.92 -39.44 -5.83
C LEU A 629 -40.50 -39.63 -5.28
N THR A 630 -39.51 -38.91 -5.83
CA THR A 630 -38.12 -39.00 -5.34
C THR A 630 -37.92 -38.42 -3.94
N MET A 631 -38.76 -37.48 -3.51
CA MET A 631 -38.71 -36.90 -2.16
C MET A 631 -39.19 -37.91 -1.12
N HIS A 632 -40.29 -38.61 -1.39
CA HIS A 632 -40.89 -39.59 -0.49
C HIS A 632 -40.25 -40.97 -0.53
N ALA A 633 -39.53 -41.33 -1.61
CA ALA A 633 -38.86 -42.62 -1.72
C ALA A 633 -37.85 -42.94 -0.59
N SER A 634 -37.45 -41.93 0.18
CA SER A 634 -36.44 -42.06 1.24
C SER A 634 -37.00 -42.34 2.65
N THR A 635 -38.32 -42.30 2.86
CA THR A 635 -38.91 -42.61 4.16
C THR A 635 -39.00 -44.12 4.37
N THR A 636 -38.28 -44.64 5.37
CA THR A 636 -38.42 -46.02 5.83
C THR A 636 -39.77 -46.18 6.51
N PHE A 637 -40.65 -47.05 5.99
CA PHE A 637 -41.77 -47.54 6.78
C PHE A 637 -41.21 -48.50 7.83
N SER A 638 -41.10 -48.04 9.08
CA SER A 638 -40.95 -48.95 10.21
C SER A 638 -42.25 -49.75 10.33
N THR A 639 -42.20 -51.04 10.00
CA THR A 639 -43.16 -52.01 10.54
C THR A 639 -43.01 -51.97 12.05
N ASP A 640 -43.98 -51.36 12.72
CA ASP A 640 -44.08 -51.40 14.17
C ASP A 640 -44.31 -52.86 14.56
N ASP A 641 -43.26 -53.48 15.08
CA ASP A 641 -43.26 -54.85 15.55
C ASP A 641 -44.10 -54.88 16.82
N GLY A 642 -45.23 -55.57 16.76
CA GLY A 642 -46.30 -55.48 17.75
C GLY A 642 -45.83 -55.78 19.18
N THR A 643 -45.76 -54.74 20.00
CA THR A 643 -45.91 -54.85 21.44
C THR A 643 -47.03 -53.94 21.93
N LEU A 644 -48.05 -54.60 22.47
CA LEU A 644 -49.29 -54.09 23.04
C LEU A 644 -49.16 -52.81 23.86
N SER A 645 -49.98 -51.81 23.54
CA SER A 645 -50.68 -50.98 24.52
C SER A 645 -52.02 -50.60 23.91
N ALA A 646 -53.08 -51.13 24.51
CA ALA A 646 -54.45 -50.99 24.06
C ALA A 646 -54.91 -49.53 24.07
N ASP A 647 -55.51 -49.07 22.98
CA ASP A 647 -56.80 -48.38 22.98
C ASP A 647 -57.32 -48.27 21.54
N VAL A 648 -58.37 -49.04 21.23
CA VAL A 648 -59.06 -49.04 19.93
C VAL A 648 -60.52 -48.66 20.12
N ALA A 649 -60.93 -47.60 19.41
CA ALA A 649 -62.23 -47.47 18.73
C ALA A 649 -62.03 -46.37 17.66
N SER A 650 -62.29 -46.52 16.35
CA SER A 650 -63.16 -47.44 15.63
C SER A 650 -62.94 -47.35 14.09
N VAL A 651 -63.33 -48.43 13.39
CA VAL A 651 -63.76 -48.57 11.97
C VAL A 651 -62.70 -48.84 10.87
N GLY A 652 -62.80 -50.03 10.22
CA GLY A 652 -62.13 -50.42 8.95
C GLY A 652 -62.98 -50.14 7.69
N PRO A 653 -62.92 -50.90 6.58
CA PRO A 653 -61.80 -51.57 5.90
C PRO A 653 -61.38 -50.84 4.58
N SER A 654 -60.13 -51.03 4.15
CA SER A 654 -59.54 -50.93 2.80
C SER A 654 -59.84 -49.78 1.82
N SER A 655 -58.79 -49.50 1.02
CA SER A 655 -58.73 -48.85 -0.29
C SER A 655 -58.94 -47.33 -0.36
N THR A 656 -57.82 -46.60 -0.43
CA THR A 656 -57.51 -45.38 -1.22
C THR A 656 -56.42 -44.57 -0.49
N THR A 657 -55.15 -44.87 -0.72
CA THR A 657 -54.05 -43.97 -0.34
C THR A 657 -53.87 -42.92 -1.42
N ALA A 658 -54.72 -41.90 -1.40
CA ALA A 658 -54.50 -40.64 -2.06
C ALA A 658 -55.03 -39.49 -1.18
N VAL A 659 -54.12 -38.56 -0.88
CA VAL A 659 -54.34 -37.17 -0.44
C VAL A 659 -54.84 -36.96 1.00
N LYS A 660 -53.91 -36.50 1.86
CA LYS A 660 -54.24 -35.59 2.96
C LYS A 660 -53.16 -34.52 3.12
N SER A 661 -53.24 -33.49 2.29
CA SER A 661 -52.72 -32.17 2.60
C SER A 661 -53.71 -31.47 3.53
N ILE A 662 -53.33 -31.15 4.77
CA ILE A 662 -54.11 -30.28 5.64
C ILE A 662 -53.34 -28.98 5.88
N ALA A 663 -54.03 -27.90 5.55
CA ALA A 663 -53.67 -26.53 5.80
C ALA A 663 -53.74 -26.16 7.29
N SER A 664 -52.86 -25.22 7.64
CA SER A 664 -52.88 -24.30 8.77
C SER A 664 -54.23 -24.06 9.48
N VAL A 665 -54.25 -24.27 10.80
CA VAL A 665 -55.13 -23.57 11.74
C VAL A 665 -54.31 -23.19 12.98
N ALA A 666 -54.25 -21.89 13.24
CA ALA A 666 -53.82 -21.29 14.49
C ALA A 666 -54.97 -21.33 15.51
N GLY A 667 -54.65 -21.50 16.80
CA GLY A 667 -55.57 -21.31 17.92
C GLY A 667 -54.82 -21.40 19.24
N GLY A 668 -54.90 -20.33 20.05
CA GLY A 668 -54.33 -20.23 21.41
C GLY A 668 -54.98 -21.22 22.39
N SER A 669 -54.42 -21.47 23.57
CA SER A 669 -54.35 -20.57 24.75
C SER A 669 -53.46 -21.20 25.85
N LEU A 670 -52.70 -20.42 26.65
CA LEU A 670 -52.87 -20.16 28.12
C LEU A 670 -52.93 -21.44 29.00
N ASP A 671 -52.20 -21.68 30.09
CA ASP A 671 -51.39 -20.87 31.04
C ASP A 671 -50.53 -21.82 31.94
N GLU A 672 -49.47 -21.26 32.56
CA GLU A 672 -48.94 -21.39 33.96
C GLU A 672 -49.05 -22.72 34.74
N ASP A 673 -48.18 -23.14 35.67
CA ASP A 673 -46.92 -22.76 36.34
C ASP A 673 -46.65 -23.95 37.31
N SER A 674 -45.44 -24.49 37.50
CA SER A 674 -44.65 -24.33 38.75
C SER A 674 -43.60 -25.45 38.88
N GLY A 675 -42.44 -25.11 39.49
CA GLY A 675 -41.22 -25.95 39.66
C GLY A 675 -41.36 -27.13 40.64
N ILE A 676 -40.38 -28.04 40.74
CA ILE A 676 -39.16 -27.89 41.57
C ILE A 676 -38.04 -28.88 41.14
N GLU A 677 -36.83 -28.31 40.99
CA GLU A 677 -35.43 -28.76 41.22
C GLU A 677 -34.88 -30.18 40.92
N SER A 678 -34.12 -30.23 39.82
CA SER A 678 -32.68 -30.53 39.66
C SER A 678 -31.96 -31.70 40.34
N THR A 679 -31.24 -32.49 39.53
CA THR A 679 -29.80 -32.79 39.74
C THR A 679 -29.10 -33.30 38.45
N ILE A 680 -27.99 -32.60 38.08
CA ILE A 680 -26.72 -33.09 37.48
C ILE A 680 -26.55 -33.20 35.92
N SER A 681 -25.86 -32.17 35.37
CA SER A 681 -24.69 -32.19 34.44
C SER A 681 -24.77 -32.18 32.89
N ARG A 682 -24.58 -30.97 32.31
CA ARG A 682 -23.70 -30.47 31.19
C ARG A 682 -23.42 -31.29 29.89
N PRO A 683 -23.00 -30.68 28.74
CA PRO A 683 -22.91 -29.25 28.35
C PRO A 683 -23.52 -28.88 26.96
N LYS A 684 -23.92 -27.61 26.83
CA LYS A 684 -24.35 -26.93 25.58
C LYS A 684 -23.16 -26.38 24.78
N TYR A 685 -23.22 -26.47 23.45
CA TYR A 685 -22.54 -25.55 22.53
C TYR A 685 -23.59 -24.66 21.85
N ASN A 686 -23.51 -23.36 22.12
CA ASN A 686 -24.31 -22.31 21.49
C ASN A 686 -23.76 -21.98 20.10
N ARG A 687 -24.63 -21.97 19.08
CA ARG A 687 -24.36 -21.26 17.83
C ARG A 687 -25.25 -20.01 17.77
N LYS A 688 -24.60 -18.87 17.55
CA LYS A 688 -25.16 -17.52 17.48
C LYS A 688 -26.10 -17.39 16.29
N ASP A 689 -27.34 -17.01 16.53
CA ASP A 689 -28.23 -16.51 15.50
C ASP A 689 -27.84 -15.08 15.11
N SER A 690 -27.74 -14.85 13.81
CA SER A 690 -27.36 -13.57 13.23
C SER A 690 -28.54 -12.60 13.18
N VAL A 691 -28.22 -11.35 13.44
CA VAL A 691 -29.06 -10.13 13.52
C VAL A 691 -29.94 -9.85 12.28
N ARG A 692 -29.84 -10.65 11.20
CA ARG A 692 -30.58 -10.46 9.94
C ARG A 692 -32.06 -10.86 9.99
N VAL A 693 -32.47 -11.69 10.96
CA VAL A 693 -33.89 -12.08 11.14
C VAL A 693 -34.67 -11.08 12.00
N ARG A 694 -33.98 -10.10 12.61
CA ARG A 694 -34.63 -9.07 13.45
C ARG A 694 -35.05 -7.82 12.65
N GLN A 695 -34.59 -7.65 11.41
CA GLN A 695 -34.92 -6.48 10.58
C GLN A 695 -36.06 -6.70 9.57
N GLU A 696 -36.50 -7.94 9.31
CA GLU A 696 -37.62 -8.20 8.39
C GLU A 696 -39.00 -8.19 9.06
N ARG A 697 -39.09 -7.95 10.37
CA ARG A 697 -40.35 -7.98 11.12
C ARG A 697 -40.90 -6.64 11.58
N GLU A 698 -40.37 -5.53 11.06
CA GLU A 698 -40.87 -4.18 11.34
C GLU A 698 -40.96 -3.38 10.05
N LEU A 699 -41.85 -3.73 9.12
CA LEU A 699 -42.19 -2.84 7.99
C LEU A 699 -43.53 -3.15 7.31
N PHE A 700 -44.57 -3.53 8.06
CA PHE A 700 -45.96 -3.40 7.57
C PHE A 700 -46.94 -3.13 8.71
N THR A 701 -47.04 -1.87 9.12
CA THR A 701 -48.27 -1.34 9.74
C THR A 701 -48.59 0.04 9.14
N ARG A 702 -49.91 0.33 9.08
CA ARG A 702 -50.61 1.55 8.60
C ARG A 702 -50.83 1.64 7.08
N ARG A 703 -52.04 1.94 6.56
CA ARG A 703 -53.18 2.73 7.08
C ARG A 703 -54.54 2.15 6.66
N LYS A 704 -55.51 2.39 7.54
CA LYS A 704 -56.96 2.19 7.40
C LYS A 704 -57.54 3.34 6.56
N GLY A 705 -58.49 3.04 5.67
CA GLY A 705 -59.35 3.98 4.96
C GLY A 705 -60.69 3.31 4.68
N VAL A 706 -61.77 4.04 4.96
CA VAL A 706 -63.17 3.60 4.99
C VAL A 706 -63.90 4.18 3.76
N ASP A 707 -64.99 3.52 3.38
CA ASP A 707 -66.14 3.97 2.58
C ASP A 707 -66.35 3.50 1.12
N THR A 708 -67.63 3.13 0.93
CA THR A 708 -68.52 3.17 -0.24
C THR A 708 -68.72 1.94 -1.15
N ALA A 709 -70.02 1.76 -1.40
CA ALA A 709 -70.73 0.64 -1.97
C ALA A 709 -71.07 0.84 -3.46
N ALA A 710 -71.34 -0.27 -4.15
CA ALA A 710 -72.20 -0.46 -5.33
C ALA A 710 -71.83 -1.86 -5.90
N SER A 711 -72.69 -2.88 -5.99
CA SER A 711 -74.00 -3.00 -6.66
C SER A 711 -73.89 -4.07 -7.75
N SER A 712 -74.96 -4.87 -7.84
CA SER A 712 -75.44 -5.73 -8.95
C SER A 712 -74.79 -7.10 -9.24
N ASP A 713 -75.36 -8.13 -8.61
CA ASP A 713 -76.42 -9.01 -9.18
C ASP A 713 -76.11 -9.93 -10.38
N ALA A 714 -76.28 -11.26 -10.18
CA ALA A 714 -77.21 -12.12 -10.94
C ALA A 714 -77.06 -13.62 -10.59
N GLY A 715 -78.14 -14.23 -10.08
CA GLY A 715 -78.77 -15.38 -10.75
C GLY A 715 -78.46 -16.83 -10.30
N ALA A 716 -79.24 -17.30 -9.31
CA ALA A 716 -80.10 -18.51 -9.31
C ALA A 716 -79.52 -19.89 -9.71
N GLU A 717 -79.47 -20.83 -8.76
CA GLU A 717 -80.43 -21.95 -8.55
C GLU A 717 -80.06 -23.20 -9.38
N ASP A 718 -79.73 -24.32 -8.75
CA ASP A 718 -80.78 -25.25 -8.34
C ASP A 718 -80.27 -26.37 -7.41
N SER A 719 -81.21 -26.84 -6.63
CA SER A 719 -81.11 -27.80 -5.55
C SER A 719 -81.31 -29.24 -6.04
N SER A 720 -80.70 -30.22 -5.36
CA SER A 720 -81.42 -31.39 -4.82
C SER A 720 -80.45 -32.49 -4.39
N SER A 721 -81.00 -33.33 -3.53
CA SER A 721 -80.37 -34.02 -2.43
C SER A 721 -80.75 -35.50 -2.46
N TYR A 722 -79.96 -36.28 -1.70
CA TYR A 722 -80.27 -37.59 -1.13
C TYR A 722 -79.83 -38.87 -1.88
N ARG A 723 -78.90 -39.56 -1.21
CA ARG A 723 -78.96 -40.95 -0.72
C ARG A 723 -79.70 -41.98 -1.60
N LEU A 724 -79.04 -43.11 -1.89
CA LEU A 724 -79.45 -44.40 -1.31
C LEU A 724 -78.44 -45.56 -1.55
N HIS A 725 -78.30 -46.35 -0.49
CA HIS A 725 -78.29 -47.82 -0.40
C HIS A 725 -77.33 -48.71 -1.20
N ARG A 726 -76.68 -49.54 -0.37
CA ARG A 726 -75.95 -50.77 -0.63
C ARG A 726 -76.94 -51.94 -0.76
N GLN A 727 -76.78 -52.76 -1.79
CA GLN A 727 -77.41 -54.08 -1.91
C GLN A 727 -76.32 -55.12 -2.15
N ALA A 728 -76.43 -56.24 -1.44
CA ALA A 728 -75.55 -57.40 -1.54
C ALA A 728 -76.09 -58.39 -2.58
N ALA A 729 -75.20 -59.12 -3.27
CA ALA A 729 -75.15 -60.59 -3.27
C ALA A 729 -74.17 -61.17 -4.31
N THR A 730 -73.71 -62.39 -3.99
CA THR A 730 -73.22 -63.52 -4.82
C THR A 730 -71.76 -63.57 -5.30
N ASN A 731 -70.96 -64.32 -4.51
CA ASN A 731 -70.08 -65.46 -4.86
C ASN A 731 -69.58 -65.62 -6.30
N GLN A 732 -68.26 -65.80 -6.47
CA GLN A 732 -67.67 -67.10 -6.78
C GLN A 732 -66.15 -67.07 -6.64
N ASP A 733 -65.62 -68.19 -6.13
CA ASP A 733 -64.21 -68.51 -5.92
C ASP A 733 -63.37 -68.35 -7.20
N ASP A 734 -62.12 -67.89 -7.07
CA ASP A 734 -61.01 -68.82 -7.27
C ASP A 734 -59.66 -68.25 -6.81
N LEU A 735 -58.91 -69.18 -6.26
CA LEU A 735 -57.62 -69.10 -5.59
C LEU A 735 -56.49 -69.07 -6.64
N HIS A 736 -55.54 -68.14 -6.47
CA HIS A 736 -54.10 -68.16 -6.88
C HIS A 736 -53.64 -66.83 -7.50
N ASP A 737 -52.99 -66.01 -6.68
CA ASP A 737 -51.67 -65.39 -6.93
C ASP A 737 -51.44 -64.25 -5.93
N LEU A 738 -50.89 -64.62 -4.77
CA LEU A 738 -50.22 -63.66 -3.90
C LEU A 738 -48.91 -63.26 -4.60
N PRO A 739 -48.58 -61.96 -4.78
CA PRO A 739 -47.22 -61.57 -5.11
C PRO A 739 -46.29 -61.99 -3.94
N PRO A 740 -45.04 -62.38 -4.21
CA PRO A 740 -44.13 -62.84 -3.17
C PRO A 740 -43.84 -61.72 -2.17
N GLY A 741 -43.62 -62.12 -0.92
CA GLY A 741 -43.38 -61.23 0.21
C GLY A 741 -42.28 -60.20 -0.05
N ALA A 742 -42.56 -58.95 0.34
CA ALA A 742 -41.66 -57.82 0.22
C ALA A 742 -40.31 -58.12 0.89
N PRO A 743 -39.17 -57.93 0.21
CA PRO A 743 -37.90 -57.83 0.91
C PRO A 743 -37.87 -56.51 1.68
N SER A 744 -37.38 -56.56 2.91
CA SER A 744 -37.07 -55.39 3.74
C SER A 744 -36.15 -54.42 2.97
N GLY A 745 -36.70 -53.31 2.47
CA GLY A 745 -35.97 -52.27 1.74
C GLY A 745 -36.77 -50.96 1.71
N SER A 746 -36.09 -49.84 1.49
CA SER A 746 -36.77 -48.54 1.30
C SER A 746 -37.46 -48.46 -0.06
N ASP A 747 -38.48 -47.61 -0.22
CA ASP A 747 -39.12 -47.37 -1.52
C ASP A 747 -38.10 -46.96 -2.60
N LEU A 748 -37.02 -46.26 -2.21
CA LEU A 748 -35.90 -45.94 -3.07
C LEU A 748 -35.17 -47.18 -3.59
N ASP A 749 -34.96 -48.20 -2.75
CA ASP A 749 -34.29 -49.44 -3.16
C ASP A 749 -35.11 -50.20 -4.21
N ILE A 750 -36.44 -50.19 -4.06
CA ILE A 750 -37.37 -50.78 -5.02
C ILE A 750 -37.27 -50.05 -6.36
N LEU A 751 -37.35 -48.71 -6.35
CA LEU A 751 -37.26 -47.89 -7.56
C LEU A 751 -35.92 -48.04 -8.29
N VAL A 752 -34.81 -48.04 -7.55
CA VAL A 752 -33.46 -48.20 -8.13
C VAL A 752 -33.30 -49.61 -8.69
N ARG A 753 -33.76 -50.64 -7.98
CA ARG A 753 -33.69 -52.03 -8.44
C ARG A 753 -34.51 -52.23 -9.70
N ALA A 754 -35.75 -51.72 -9.72
CA ALA A 754 -36.63 -51.77 -10.87
C ALA A 754 -36.01 -51.12 -12.11
N PHE A 755 -35.25 -50.03 -11.93
CA PHE A 755 -34.52 -49.41 -13.03
C PHE A 755 -33.37 -50.29 -13.51
N THR A 756 -32.54 -50.81 -12.60
CA THR A 756 -31.39 -51.65 -12.97
C THR A 756 -31.78 -52.95 -13.68
N GLU A 757 -32.95 -53.53 -13.34
CA GLU A 757 -33.49 -54.73 -13.98
C GLU A 757 -34.31 -54.41 -15.24
N SER A 758 -34.52 -53.12 -15.57
CA SER A 758 -35.33 -52.71 -16.71
C SER A 758 -34.61 -52.86 -18.05
N GLY A 759 -35.38 -53.12 -19.11
CA GLY A 759 -34.86 -53.11 -20.49
C GLY A 759 -34.28 -51.77 -20.95
N ILE A 760 -34.60 -50.66 -20.28
CA ILE A 760 -34.05 -49.32 -20.59
C ILE A 760 -32.60 -49.20 -20.10
N ALA A 761 -32.30 -49.74 -18.91
CA ALA A 761 -30.94 -49.77 -18.39
C ALA A 761 -30.05 -50.73 -19.21
N ALA A 762 -30.61 -51.88 -19.62
CA ALA A 762 -29.93 -52.83 -20.51
C ALA A 762 -29.61 -52.21 -21.88
N SER A 763 -30.60 -51.60 -22.55
CA SER A 763 -30.40 -50.97 -23.86
C SER A 763 -29.39 -49.83 -23.81
N THR A 764 -29.41 -49.02 -22.75
CA THR A 764 -28.42 -47.95 -22.54
C THR A 764 -27.01 -48.52 -22.42
N SER A 765 -26.85 -49.64 -21.72
CA SER A 765 -25.55 -50.30 -21.54
C SER A 765 -25.04 -50.92 -22.84
N GLU A 766 -25.92 -51.54 -23.62
CA GLU A 766 -25.61 -52.09 -24.95
C GLU A 766 -25.17 -51.00 -25.93
N GLU A 767 -25.88 -49.87 -25.97
CA GLU A 767 -25.55 -48.75 -26.85
C GLU A 767 -24.20 -48.09 -26.46
N ILE A 768 -23.89 -47.97 -25.17
CA ILE A 768 -22.55 -47.54 -24.70
C ILE A 768 -21.48 -48.51 -25.22
N GLN A 769 -21.66 -49.82 -25.03
CA GLN A 769 -20.69 -50.83 -25.44
C GLN A 769 -20.50 -50.87 -26.97
N GLN A 770 -21.58 -50.67 -27.74
CA GLN A 770 -21.53 -50.57 -29.19
C GLN A 770 -20.73 -49.33 -29.64
N SER A 771 -20.93 -48.18 -28.98
CA SER A 771 -20.16 -46.96 -29.28
C SER A 771 -18.66 -47.12 -29.01
N ILE A 772 -18.29 -47.80 -27.92
CA ILE A 772 -16.90 -48.11 -27.58
C ILE A 772 -16.26 -48.99 -28.64
N THR A 773 -16.96 -50.04 -29.06
CA THR A 773 -16.48 -50.98 -30.08
C THR A 773 -16.31 -50.28 -31.44
N THR A 774 -17.24 -49.38 -31.78
CA THR A 774 -17.18 -48.58 -33.01
C THR A 774 -15.99 -47.62 -32.99
N ALA A 775 -15.71 -46.97 -31.85
CA ALA A 775 -14.56 -46.09 -31.71
C ALA A 775 -13.23 -46.85 -31.78
N GLN A 776 -13.14 -48.03 -31.15
CA GLN A 776 -11.95 -48.87 -31.19
C GLN A 776 -11.66 -49.43 -32.58
N THR A 777 -12.69 -49.78 -33.36
CA THR A 777 -12.53 -50.24 -34.74
C THR A 777 -12.12 -49.10 -35.68
N ALA A 778 -12.63 -47.89 -35.47
CA ALA A 778 -12.23 -46.71 -36.24
C ALA A 778 -10.76 -46.31 -36.02
N ASN A 779 -10.20 -46.54 -34.82
CA ASN A 779 -8.81 -46.19 -34.49
C ASN A 779 -7.75 -47.24 -34.90
N GLY A 780 -8.17 -48.41 -35.37
CA GLY A 780 -7.25 -49.48 -35.81
C GLY A 780 -6.53 -50.19 -34.65
N HIS A 781 -6.43 -51.51 -34.75
CA HIS A 781 -5.78 -52.38 -33.78
C HIS A 781 -4.25 -52.28 -33.90
N ASN A 782 -3.62 -51.26 -33.32
CA ASN A 782 -2.16 -51.18 -33.25
C ASN A 782 -1.61 -52.10 -32.15
N SER A 783 -1.54 -53.40 -32.47
CA SER A 783 -0.63 -54.34 -31.83
C SER A 783 0.38 -54.84 -32.87
N ASN A 784 1.64 -54.46 -32.64
CA ASN A 784 2.89 -54.89 -33.29
C ASN A 784 3.38 -54.15 -34.56
N GLY A 785 4.53 -53.48 -34.41
CA GLY A 785 5.61 -53.50 -35.43
C GLY A 785 5.63 -52.39 -36.48
N THR A 786 6.49 -51.39 -36.26
CA THR A 786 7.37 -50.72 -37.23
C THR A 786 6.82 -50.46 -38.66
N SER A 787 6.47 -49.21 -38.95
CA SER A 787 6.52 -48.65 -40.32
C SER A 787 7.14 -47.25 -40.28
N PRO A 788 8.29 -47.01 -40.94
CA PRO A 788 8.89 -45.69 -41.06
C PRO A 788 8.41 -45.01 -42.36
N GLY A 789 7.88 -43.80 -42.26
CA GLY A 789 7.72 -42.91 -43.43
C GLY A 789 6.31 -42.39 -43.69
N GLY A 790 5.79 -41.57 -42.77
CA GLY A 790 4.67 -40.66 -43.02
C GLY A 790 4.74 -39.53 -41.99
N PRO A 791 4.40 -38.27 -42.32
CA PRO A 791 4.48 -37.19 -41.35
C PRO A 791 3.49 -37.49 -40.22
N ASN A 792 4.03 -37.76 -39.04
CA ASN A 792 3.30 -37.95 -37.79
C ASN A 792 2.43 -36.71 -37.50
N VAL A 793 1.20 -36.71 -37.99
CA VAL A 793 0.14 -35.89 -37.43
C VAL A 793 -0.67 -36.80 -36.52
N ASN A 794 -0.30 -36.80 -35.24
CA ASN A 794 -1.18 -37.28 -34.17
C ASN A 794 -2.42 -36.36 -34.12
N THR A 795 -3.36 -36.55 -35.04
CA THR A 795 -4.73 -36.02 -34.92
C THR A 795 -5.51 -36.95 -34.01
N GLY A 796 -5.48 -36.69 -32.70
CA GLY A 796 -6.53 -37.24 -31.85
C GLY A 796 -7.92 -36.79 -32.34
N PRO A 797 -9.01 -37.48 -31.96
CA PRO A 797 -10.38 -37.18 -32.41
C PRO A 797 -10.85 -35.76 -32.02
N ILE A 798 -10.14 -35.13 -31.09
CA ILE A 798 -10.42 -33.83 -30.51
C ILE A 798 -9.31 -32.87 -30.92
N GLY A 799 -9.67 -31.79 -31.60
CA GLY A 799 -8.76 -30.88 -32.30
C GLY A 799 -7.62 -30.29 -31.46
N ARG A 800 -6.63 -29.71 -32.14
CA ARG A 800 -5.46 -29.06 -31.52
C ARG A 800 -5.90 -28.02 -30.50
N GLY A 801 -5.42 -28.14 -29.26
CA GLY A 801 -5.56 -27.10 -28.24
C GLY A 801 -4.87 -25.82 -28.71
N TYR A 802 -5.61 -24.71 -28.75
CA TYR A 802 -5.09 -23.44 -29.24
C TYR A 802 -4.13 -22.78 -28.25
N ALA A 803 -3.13 -22.07 -28.77
CA ALA A 803 -2.21 -21.26 -27.96
C ALA A 803 -2.98 -20.10 -27.28
N ARG A 804 -2.98 -20.12 -25.94
CA ARG A 804 -3.62 -19.09 -25.11
C ARG A 804 -2.92 -17.73 -25.25
N VAL A 805 -3.65 -16.68 -24.92
CA VAL A 805 -3.15 -15.29 -24.92
C VAL A 805 -2.07 -15.13 -23.85
N GLY A 806 -0.95 -14.48 -24.19
CA GLY A 806 0.15 -14.22 -23.25
C GLY A 806 -0.21 -13.22 -22.14
N TYR A 807 0.52 -13.25 -21.02
CA TYR A 807 0.20 -12.45 -19.82
C TYR A 807 0.13 -10.94 -20.06
N PHE A 808 1.01 -10.38 -20.89
CA PHE A 808 0.97 -8.95 -21.20
C PHE A 808 -0.34 -8.53 -21.90
N ARG A 809 -0.81 -9.35 -22.84
CA ARG A 809 -2.06 -9.08 -23.56
C ARG A 809 -3.28 -9.33 -22.68
N GLN A 810 -3.24 -10.31 -21.76
CA GLN A 810 -4.25 -10.46 -20.70
C GLN A 810 -4.32 -9.21 -19.82
N PHE A 811 -3.17 -8.70 -19.36
CA PHE A 811 -3.09 -7.48 -18.56
C PHE A 811 -3.68 -6.27 -19.30
N ILE A 812 -3.40 -6.09 -20.59
CA ILE A 812 -3.99 -4.99 -21.39
C ILE A 812 -5.51 -5.12 -21.46
N ILE A 813 -6.04 -6.32 -21.75
CA ILE A 813 -7.50 -6.54 -21.86
C ILE A 813 -8.18 -6.26 -20.52
N LEU A 814 -7.62 -6.79 -19.43
CA LEU A 814 -8.15 -6.59 -18.08
C LEU A 814 -8.03 -5.13 -17.62
N SER A 815 -6.94 -4.44 -17.99
CA SER A 815 -6.75 -3.01 -17.71
C SER A 815 -7.79 -2.16 -18.42
N GLN A 816 -8.07 -2.45 -19.70
CA GLN A 816 -9.15 -1.79 -20.45
C GLN A 816 -10.51 -2.04 -19.80
N ARG A 817 -10.77 -3.27 -19.35
CA ARG A 817 -12.01 -3.65 -18.63
C ARG A 817 -12.15 -2.84 -17.32
N THR A 818 -11.11 -2.83 -16.49
CA THR A 818 -11.09 -2.12 -15.21
C THR A 818 -11.21 -0.60 -15.40
N PHE A 819 -10.49 -0.04 -16.36
CA PHE A 819 -10.56 1.39 -16.65
C PHE A 819 -11.95 1.82 -17.13
N ARG A 820 -12.59 1.03 -18.00
CA ARG A 820 -13.98 1.28 -18.42
C ARG A 820 -14.96 1.22 -17.24
N ASN A 821 -14.76 0.25 -16.34
CA ASN A 821 -15.56 0.12 -15.13
C ASN A 821 -15.43 1.37 -14.23
N LEU A 822 -14.20 1.80 -13.95
CA LEU A 822 -13.92 2.98 -13.13
C LEU A 822 -14.51 4.25 -13.77
N TYR A 823 -14.32 4.40 -15.08
CA TYR A 823 -14.78 5.57 -15.82
C TYR A 823 -16.32 5.70 -15.87
N ARG A 824 -17.04 4.58 -16.02
CA ARG A 824 -18.51 4.56 -16.06
C ARG A 824 -19.16 4.65 -14.68
N ASN A 825 -18.41 4.35 -13.61
CA ASN A 825 -18.80 4.56 -12.21
C ASN A 825 -17.98 5.70 -11.56
N PRO A 826 -18.07 6.95 -12.05
CA PRO A 826 -17.21 8.03 -11.59
C PRO A 826 -17.56 8.55 -10.20
N ILE A 827 -18.71 8.16 -9.63
CA ILE A 827 -19.20 8.68 -8.33
C ILE A 827 -18.16 8.46 -7.23
N LEU A 828 -17.55 7.28 -7.17
CA LEU A 828 -16.56 6.96 -6.14
C LEU A 828 -15.30 7.83 -6.30
N MET A 829 -14.78 7.92 -7.53
CA MET A 829 -13.59 8.73 -7.85
C MET A 829 -13.82 10.22 -7.60
N LEU A 830 -14.93 10.76 -8.08
CA LEU A 830 -15.31 12.17 -7.92
C LEU A 830 -15.49 12.53 -6.45
N THR A 831 -16.12 11.65 -5.66
CA THR A 831 -16.32 11.86 -4.23
C THR A 831 -14.97 11.97 -3.50
N HIS A 832 -14.00 11.10 -3.81
CA HIS A 832 -12.66 11.19 -3.21
C HIS A 832 -11.93 12.48 -3.58
N TYR A 833 -12.05 12.96 -4.83
CA TYR A 833 -11.38 14.19 -5.26
C TYR A 833 -12.05 15.44 -4.67
N ALA A 834 -13.39 15.48 -4.66
CA ALA A 834 -14.15 16.59 -4.09
C ALA A 834 -13.94 16.72 -2.57
N ILE A 835 -13.97 15.61 -1.84
CA ILE A 835 -13.71 15.61 -0.39
C ILE A 835 -12.29 16.06 -0.10
N ALA A 836 -11.29 15.63 -0.88
CA ALA A 836 -9.91 16.07 -0.68
C ALA A 836 -9.74 17.58 -0.87
N ILE A 837 -10.35 18.18 -1.90
CA ILE A 837 -10.31 19.64 -2.12
C ILE A 837 -11.02 20.39 -0.98
N LEU A 838 -12.21 19.93 -0.58
CA LEU A 838 -12.98 20.58 0.50
C LEU A 838 -12.22 20.53 1.83
N LEU A 839 -11.68 19.36 2.19
CA LEU A 839 -10.89 19.20 3.41
C LEU A 839 -9.56 19.96 3.34
N ALA A 840 -8.94 20.05 2.16
CA ALA A 840 -7.72 20.84 1.98
C ALA A 840 -7.96 22.34 2.26
N VAL A 841 -9.04 22.91 1.72
CA VAL A 841 -9.40 24.32 1.96
C VAL A 841 -9.76 24.53 3.43
N LEU A 842 -10.49 23.59 4.04
CA LEU A 842 -10.84 23.67 5.47
C LEU A 842 -9.57 23.62 6.35
N SER A 843 -8.68 22.65 6.13
CA SER A 843 -7.42 22.53 6.87
C SER A 843 -6.51 23.75 6.64
N GLY A 844 -6.39 24.21 5.39
CA GLY A 844 -5.60 25.41 5.06
C GLY A 844 -6.17 26.67 5.71
N TYR A 845 -7.48 26.78 5.88
CA TYR A 845 -8.12 27.88 6.60
C TYR A 845 -7.89 27.82 8.11
N LEU A 846 -8.00 26.63 8.73
CA LEU A 846 -7.80 26.46 10.17
C LEU A 846 -6.35 26.70 10.59
N PHE A 847 -5.39 26.30 9.76
CA PHE A 847 -3.96 26.45 10.01
C PHE A 847 -3.32 27.56 9.16
N TYR A 848 -4.10 28.59 8.81
CA TYR A 848 -3.66 29.65 7.90
C TYR A 848 -2.50 30.46 8.51
N GLY A 849 -1.40 30.60 7.76
CA GLY A 849 -0.27 31.46 8.11
C GLY A 849 0.41 31.10 9.44
N LEU A 850 1.10 29.95 9.47
CA LEU A 850 1.81 29.46 10.64
C LEU A 850 2.99 30.39 11.02
N THR A 851 3.03 30.77 12.30
CA THR A 851 4.08 31.60 12.90
C THR A 851 5.29 30.75 13.32
N ASP A 852 6.48 31.36 13.45
CA ASP A 852 7.74 30.66 13.81
C ASP A 852 8.05 30.75 15.32
N ASP A 853 7.00 30.61 16.13
CA ASP A 853 7.02 30.61 17.61
C ASP A 853 6.61 29.22 18.15
N ILE A 854 6.75 29.01 19.46
CA ILE A 854 6.39 27.73 20.11
C ILE A 854 4.93 27.31 19.81
N PRO A 855 3.90 28.19 19.92
CA PRO A 855 2.55 27.87 19.49
C PRO A 855 2.44 27.49 18.01
N GLY A 856 3.18 28.18 17.13
CA GLY A 856 3.26 27.86 15.72
C GLY A 856 3.88 26.48 15.43
N PHE A 857 4.85 26.03 16.23
CA PHE A 857 5.38 24.66 16.17
C PHE A 857 4.32 23.62 16.56
N GLN A 858 3.55 23.85 17.63
CA GLN A 858 2.45 22.96 18.00
C GLN A 858 1.37 22.88 16.91
N ASN A 859 1.06 24.00 16.25
CA ASN A 859 0.13 24.04 15.12
C ASN A 859 0.64 23.24 13.92
N ARG A 860 1.96 23.22 13.64
CA ARG A 860 2.57 22.35 12.61
C ARG A 860 2.40 20.87 12.92
N LEU A 861 2.69 20.47 14.17
CA LEU A 861 2.48 19.09 14.63
C LEU A 861 1.01 18.68 14.45
N GLY A 862 0.08 19.55 14.87
CA GLY A 862 -1.36 19.32 14.71
C GLY A 862 -1.79 19.19 13.26
N LEU A 863 -1.27 20.05 12.37
CA LEU A 863 -1.53 20.00 10.93
C LEU A 863 -1.09 18.64 10.35
N PHE A 864 0.16 18.23 10.52
CA PHE A 864 0.66 16.98 9.93
C PHE A 864 -0.07 15.76 10.49
N PHE A 865 -0.34 15.74 11.79
CA PHE A 865 -1.10 14.65 12.41
C PHE A 865 -2.52 14.56 11.83
N PHE A 866 -3.19 15.70 11.65
CA PHE A 866 -4.54 15.75 11.07
C PHE A 866 -4.56 15.32 9.60
N LEU A 867 -3.60 15.77 8.78
CA LEU A 867 -3.49 15.37 7.37
C LEU A 867 -3.30 13.85 7.22
N LEU A 868 -2.39 13.27 8.02
CA LEU A 868 -2.17 11.82 8.02
C LEU A 868 -3.40 11.05 8.50
N ALA A 869 -4.09 11.52 9.54
CA ALA A 869 -5.31 10.87 10.03
C ALA A 869 -6.41 10.85 8.97
N LEU A 870 -6.66 11.99 8.30
CA LEU A 870 -7.65 12.09 7.23
C LEU A 870 -7.38 11.09 6.10
N PHE A 871 -6.14 11.03 5.60
CA PHE A 871 -5.79 10.07 4.55
C PHE A 871 -5.83 8.63 5.04
N GLY A 872 -5.33 8.38 6.24
CA GLY A 872 -5.34 7.05 6.85
C GLY A 872 -6.75 6.45 6.88
N PHE A 873 -7.73 7.16 7.44
CA PHE A 873 -9.10 6.64 7.50
C PHE A 873 -9.82 6.66 6.14
N SER A 874 -9.49 7.60 5.25
CA SER A 874 -10.04 7.63 3.88
C SER A 874 -9.68 6.38 3.07
N THR A 875 -8.55 5.72 3.38
CA THR A 875 -8.10 4.50 2.69
C THR A 875 -8.91 3.24 3.01
N LEU A 876 -9.78 3.26 4.03
CA LEU A 876 -10.67 2.15 4.37
C LEU A 876 -11.59 1.76 3.20
N THR A 877 -11.91 2.71 2.32
CA THR A 877 -12.65 2.44 1.08
C THR A 877 -11.96 1.42 0.16
N SER A 878 -10.64 1.21 0.29
CA SER A 878 -9.89 0.16 -0.45
C SER A 878 -10.30 -1.26 -0.06
N LEU A 879 -10.87 -1.46 1.14
CA LEU A 879 -11.36 -2.77 1.61
C LEU A 879 -12.45 -3.34 0.69
N HIS A 880 -13.29 -2.47 0.12
CA HIS A 880 -14.46 -2.86 -0.66
C HIS A 880 -14.14 -3.12 -2.15
N VAL A 881 -12.98 -2.66 -2.64
CA VAL A 881 -12.60 -2.75 -4.06
C VAL A 881 -12.55 -4.19 -4.55
N PHE A 882 -11.99 -5.09 -3.74
CA PHE A 882 -11.93 -6.51 -4.08
C PHE A 882 -13.18 -7.29 -3.63
N ALA A 883 -13.83 -6.87 -2.54
CA ALA A 883 -14.98 -7.57 -1.98
C ALA A 883 -16.15 -7.68 -2.98
N SER A 884 -16.40 -6.64 -3.77
CA SER A 884 -17.49 -6.60 -4.75
C SER A 884 -17.27 -7.51 -5.97
N GLU A 885 -16.01 -7.68 -6.40
CA GLU A 885 -15.66 -8.47 -7.59
C GLU A 885 -15.15 -9.88 -7.27
N ARG A 886 -15.04 -10.23 -5.98
CA ARG A 886 -14.49 -11.50 -5.52
C ARG A 886 -15.12 -12.71 -6.20
N LEU A 887 -16.44 -12.74 -6.31
CA LEU A 887 -17.18 -13.87 -6.86
C LEU A 887 -16.92 -14.02 -8.37
N LEU A 888 -16.88 -12.91 -9.10
CA LEU A 888 -16.51 -12.88 -10.52
C LEU A 888 -15.08 -13.41 -10.72
N PHE A 889 -14.12 -12.94 -9.90
CA PHE A 889 -12.72 -13.38 -9.99
C PHE A 889 -12.56 -14.89 -9.73
N VAL A 890 -13.21 -15.44 -8.71
CA VAL A 890 -13.13 -16.87 -8.39
C VAL A 890 -13.67 -17.71 -9.54
N ARG A 891 -14.80 -17.29 -10.13
CA ARG A 891 -15.41 -17.98 -11.29
C ARG A 891 -14.52 -17.92 -12.54
N GLU A 892 -14.07 -16.72 -12.93
CA GLU A 892 -13.21 -16.54 -14.10
C GLU A 892 -11.87 -17.29 -13.95
N ARG A 893 -11.34 -17.38 -12.72
CA ARG A 893 -10.16 -18.18 -12.39
C ARG A 893 -10.44 -19.69 -12.52
N ALA A 894 -11.59 -20.18 -12.05
CA ALA A 894 -11.97 -21.60 -12.14
C ALA A 894 -12.13 -22.05 -13.61
N ASN A 895 -12.71 -21.21 -14.45
CA ASN A 895 -12.86 -21.46 -15.89
C ASN A 895 -11.59 -21.13 -16.70
N GLY A 896 -10.54 -20.63 -16.04
CA GLY A 896 -9.22 -20.42 -16.65
C GLY A 896 -9.14 -19.26 -17.64
N TYR A 897 -9.90 -18.18 -17.41
CA TYR A 897 -9.95 -16.99 -18.28
C TYR A 897 -8.60 -16.24 -18.34
N TYR A 898 -7.92 -16.10 -17.20
CA TYR A 898 -6.64 -15.37 -17.10
C TYR A 898 -5.80 -15.81 -15.89
N ALA A 899 -4.53 -15.43 -15.87
CA ALA A 899 -3.65 -15.65 -14.73
C ALA A 899 -3.94 -14.64 -13.59
N PRO A 900 -3.98 -15.07 -12.31
CA PRO A 900 -4.29 -14.19 -11.16
C PRO A 900 -3.46 -12.91 -11.09
N ILE A 901 -2.16 -12.99 -11.43
CA ILE A 901 -1.25 -11.85 -11.40
C ILE A 901 -1.67 -10.73 -12.36
N THR A 902 -2.22 -11.08 -13.53
CA THR A 902 -2.63 -10.09 -14.54
C THR A 902 -3.86 -9.30 -14.09
N TYR A 903 -4.78 -9.95 -13.38
CA TYR A 903 -5.93 -9.29 -12.75
C TYR A 903 -5.50 -8.39 -11.59
N PHE A 904 -4.66 -8.89 -10.69
CA PHE A 904 -4.16 -8.12 -9.54
C PHE A 904 -3.41 -6.86 -9.99
N ALA A 905 -2.50 -6.99 -10.97
CA ALA A 905 -1.75 -5.87 -11.51
C ALA A 905 -2.67 -4.84 -12.19
N ALA A 906 -3.66 -5.29 -12.98
CA ALA A 906 -4.61 -4.39 -13.64
C ALA A 906 -5.44 -3.60 -12.61
N LYS A 907 -5.86 -4.25 -11.51
CA LYS A 907 -6.58 -3.61 -10.41
C LYS A 907 -5.72 -2.61 -9.65
N LEU A 908 -4.48 -2.97 -9.31
CA LEU A 908 -3.58 -2.06 -8.62
C LEU A 908 -3.31 -0.80 -9.46
N ALA A 909 -2.99 -0.95 -10.74
CA ALA A 909 -2.59 0.16 -11.61
C ALA A 909 -3.73 1.09 -12.03
N PHE A 910 -4.93 0.56 -12.29
CA PHE A 910 -6.03 1.35 -12.87
C PHE A 910 -7.18 1.64 -11.89
N ASP A 911 -7.24 0.98 -10.75
CA ASP A 911 -8.27 1.21 -9.72
C ASP A 911 -7.65 1.95 -8.52
N ILE A 912 -6.63 1.34 -7.89
CA ILE A 912 -6.06 1.85 -6.63
C ILE A 912 -5.19 3.08 -6.85
N VAL A 913 -4.26 3.04 -7.82
CA VAL A 913 -3.30 4.11 -8.04
C VAL A 913 -3.97 5.48 -8.32
N PRO A 914 -4.93 5.61 -9.26
CA PRO A 914 -5.60 6.89 -9.51
C PRO A 914 -6.40 7.41 -8.31
N LEU A 915 -7.00 6.51 -7.53
CA LEU A 915 -7.79 6.86 -6.35
C LEU A 915 -6.93 7.22 -5.13
N ARG A 916 -5.64 6.87 -5.11
CA ARG A 916 -4.75 7.10 -3.96
C ARG A 916 -3.61 8.07 -4.20
N ILE A 917 -3.20 8.31 -5.44
CA ILE A 917 -2.14 9.28 -5.74
C ILE A 917 -2.70 10.70 -5.89
N ILE A 918 -3.81 10.85 -6.62
CA ILE A 918 -4.35 12.18 -6.98
C ILE A 918 -4.87 12.96 -5.75
N PRO A 919 -5.65 12.37 -4.80
CA PRO A 919 -6.17 13.15 -3.68
C PRO A 919 -5.10 13.78 -2.76
N PRO A 920 -4.03 13.05 -2.35
CA PRO A 920 -2.90 13.64 -1.61
C PRO A 920 -2.19 14.77 -2.35
N ILE A 921 -2.02 14.63 -3.67
CA ILE A 921 -1.41 15.68 -4.50
C ILE A 921 -2.29 16.93 -4.50
N LEU A 922 -3.59 16.80 -4.78
CA LEU A 922 -4.53 17.93 -4.80
C LEU A 922 -4.58 18.64 -3.44
N MET A 923 -4.65 17.87 -2.36
CA MET A 923 -4.70 18.41 -1.00
C MET A 923 -3.39 19.08 -0.60
N GLY A 924 -2.25 18.46 -0.90
CA GLY A 924 -0.95 19.01 -0.57
C GLY A 924 -0.62 20.28 -1.33
N ILE A 925 -0.96 20.36 -2.62
CA ILE A 925 -0.78 21.58 -3.44
C ILE A 925 -1.59 22.75 -2.86
N ILE A 926 -2.77 22.52 -2.29
CA ILE A 926 -3.61 23.56 -1.68
C ILE A 926 -3.13 23.92 -0.27
N VAL A 927 -2.93 22.93 0.60
CA VAL A 927 -2.61 23.15 2.02
C VAL A 927 -1.24 23.81 2.20
N TYR A 928 -0.23 23.35 1.47
CA TYR A 928 1.16 23.79 1.67
C TYR A 928 1.35 25.32 1.56
N PRO A 929 0.90 25.99 0.47
CA PRO A 929 0.99 27.45 0.39
C PRO A 929 0.00 28.18 1.31
N MET A 930 -1.15 27.59 1.66
CA MET A 930 -2.14 28.22 2.56
C MET A 930 -1.63 28.33 4.01
N THR A 931 -0.94 27.30 4.49
CA THR A 931 -0.44 27.25 5.87
C THR A 931 0.89 27.99 6.03
N GLY A 932 1.60 28.29 4.94
CA GLY A 932 2.86 29.05 5.00
C GLY A 932 4.04 28.22 5.51
N LEU A 933 4.09 26.94 5.14
CA LEU A 933 5.24 26.05 5.34
C LEU A 933 6.49 26.58 4.58
N VAL A 934 7.66 25.99 4.83
CA VAL A 934 8.93 26.44 4.23
C VAL A 934 8.81 26.53 2.70
N PRO A 935 9.02 27.69 2.04
CA PRO A 935 8.69 27.88 0.62
C PRO A 935 9.71 27.28 -0.37
N ASP A 936 10.36 26.18 -0.02
CA ASP A 936 11.39 25.53 -0.84
C ASP A 936 10.84 24.37 -1.69
N ALA A 937 11.39 24.20 -2.89
CA ALA A 937 10.95 23.18 -3.84
C ALA A 937 11.27 21.75 -3.35
N ALA A 938 12.44 21.54 -2.72
CA ALA A 938 12.82 20.21 -2.23
C ALA A 938 11.92 19.82 -1.05
N HIS A 939 11.70 20.74 -0.11
CA HIS A 939 10.80 20.57 1.02
C HIS A 939 9.36 20.25 0.57
N PHE A 940 8.86 20.96 -0.45
CA PHE A 940 7.54 20.71 -1.02
C PHE A 940 7.41 19.33 -1.68
N LEU A 941 8.40 18.93 -2.49
CA LEU A 941 8.37 17.62 -3.15
C LEU A 941 8.44 16.46 -2.15
N ASN A 942 9.27 16.59 -1.12
CA ASN A 942 9.34 15.62 -0.02
C ASN A 942 7.99 15.52 0.72
N PHE A 943 7.37 16.66 1.03
CA PHE A 943 6.04 16.71 1.65
C PHE A 943 4.98 15.95 0.82
N ILE A 944 4.90 16.21 -0.49
CA ILE A 944 3.97 15.50 -1.38
C ILE A 944 4.30 14.01 -1.47
N LEU A 945 5.59 13.66 -1.58
CA LEU A 945 6.04 12.29 -1.70
C LEU A 945 5.67 11.47 -0.45
N VAL A 946 5.86 12.03 0.74
CA VAL A 946 5.48 11.38 2.01
C VAL A 946 3.98 11.14 2.06
N LEU A 947 3.15 12.14 1.71
CA LEU A 947 1.69 11.98 1.70
C LEU A 947 1.23 10.89 0.71
N VAL A 948 1.84 10.83 -0.48
CA VAL A 948 1.53 9.82 -1.50
C VAL A 948 1.95 8.42 -1.05
N LEU A 949 3.18 8.26 -0.55
CA LEU A 949 3.68 6.97 -0.07
C LEU A 949 2.89 6.46 1.13
N PHE A 950 2.53 7.34 2.06
CA PHE A 950 1.68 7.01 3.20
C PHE A 950 0.31 6.49 2.74
N ASN A 951 -0.34 7.21 1.83
CA ASN A 951 -1.66 6.83 1.33
C ASN A 951 -1.64 5.51 0.54
N LEU A 952 -0.56 5.24 -0.20
CA LEU A 952 -0.34 3.96 -0.89
C LEU A 952 -0.08 2.81 0.10
N ALA A 953 0.74 3.02 1.13
CA ALA A 953 1.02 2.01 2.16
C ALA A 953 -0.25 1.65 2.96
N ALA A 954 -1.01 2.66 3.39
CA ALA A 954 -2.29 2.47 4.07
C ALA A 954 -3.30 1.72 3.18
N ALA A 955 -3.38 2.07 1.89
CA ALA A 955 -4.23 1.37 0.93
C ALA A 955 -3.81 -0.10 0.73
N ALA A 956 -2.50 -0.41 0.71
CA ALA A 956 -1.99 -1.78 0.59
C ALA A 956 -2.35 -2.64 1.80
N ILE A 957 -2.24 -2.08 3.02
CA ILE A 957 -2.66 -2.76 4.27
C ILE A 957 -4.16 -3.05 4.23
N CYS A 958 -4.97 -2.04 3.88
CA CYS A 958 -6.41 -2.20 3.76
C CYS A 958 -6.79 -3.22 2.67
N LEU A 959 -6.11 -3.22 1.51
CA LEU A 959 -6.34 -4.21 0.46
C LEU A 959 -6.06 -5.63 0.95
N PHE A 960 -4.95 -5.84 1.66
CA PHE A 960 -4.61 -7.13 2.24
C PHE A 960 -5.73 -7.63 3.19
N ILE A 961 -6.20 -6.78 4.09
CA ILE A 961 -7.30 -7.12 5.02
C ILE A 961 -8.59 -7.45 4.25
N GLY A 962 -8.91 -6.68 3.21
CA GLY A 962 -10.10 -6.88 2.37
C GLY A 962 -10.07 -8.18 1.55
N ILE A 963 -8.88 -8.70 1.21
CA ILE A 963 -8.72 -9.99 0.52
C ILE A 963 -8.86 -11.15 1.51
N VAL A 964 -8.27 -11.01 2.70
CA VAL A 964 -8.30 -12.04 3.76
C VAL A 964 -9.71 -12.21 4.33
N CYS A 965 -10.41 -11.11 4.59
CA CYS A 965 -11.75 -11.12 5.17
C CYS A 965 -12.82 -11.37 4.10
N LYS A 966 -13.75 -12.30 4.36
CA LYS A 966 -14.90 -12.53 3.46
C LYS A 966 -16.02 -11.53 3.66
N ASP A 967 -16.26 -11.17 4.91
CA ASP A 967 -17.31 -10.25 5.31
C ASP A 967 -16.79 -8.82 5.32
N SER A 968 -17.50 -7.92 4.65
CA SER A 968 -17.11 -6.51 4.51
C SER A 968 -17.23 -5.73 5.82
N GLY A 969 -18.19 -6.08 6.69
CA GLY A 969 -18.34 -5.47 8.01
C GLY A 969 -17.17 -5.81 8.93
N VAL A 970 -16.76 -7.09 8.96
CA VAL A 970 -15.59 -7.53 9.72
C VAL A 970 -14.30 -6.89 9.18
N ALA A 971 -14.16 -6.80 7.85
CA ALA A 971 -13.00 -6.15 7.23
C ALA A 971 -12.87 -4.68 7.64
N ASN A 972 -13.99 -3.94 7.67
CA ASN A 972 -14.00 -2.53 8.09
C ASN A 972 -13.66 -2.34 9.57
N LEU A 973 -14.15 -3.22 10.44
CA LEU A 973 -13.80 -3.21 11.87
C LEU A 973 -12.29 -3.43 12.07
N ILE A 974 -11.73 -4.47 11.44
CA ILE A 974 -10.29 -4.78 11.54
C ILE A 974 -9.45 -3.65 10.95
N GLY A 975 -9.82 -3.15 9.76
CA GLY A 975 -9.12 -2.03 9.12
C GLY A 975 -9.10 -0.78 10.00
N SER A 976 -10.24 -0.42 10.58
CA SER A 976 -10.34 0.75 11.47
C SER A 976 -9.49 0.59 12.74
N LEU A 977 -9.47 -0.61 13.34
CA LEU A 977 -8.64 -0.91 14.52
C LEU A 977 -7.14 -0.85 14.19
N VAL A 978 -6.72 -1.37 13.04
CA VAL A 978 -5.32 -1.31 12.59
C VAL A 978 -4.89 0.14 12.36
N MET A 979 -5.73 0.96 11.72
CA MET A 979 -5.43 2.37 11.50
C MET A 979 -5.40 3.18 12.81
N LEU A 980 -6.32 2.91 13.74
CA LEU A 980 -6.34 3.56 15.05
C LEU A 980 -5.12 3.18 15.90
N PHE A 981 -4.74 1.90 15.88
CA PHE A 981 -3.53 1.42 16.54
C PHE A 981 -2.29 2.11 15.96
N SER A 982 -2.17 2.18 14.63
CA SER A 982 -1.04 2.86 14.00
C SER A 982 -1.00 4.36 14.36
N LEU A 983 -2.15 5.03 14.39
CA LEU A 983 -2.26 6.43 14.79
C LEU A 983 -1.78 6.69 16.24
N LEU A 984 -2.10 5.78 17.18
CA LEU A 984 -1.66 5.89 18.58
C LEU A 984 -0.14 5.96 18.72
N PHE A 985 0.58 5.18 17.91
CA PHE A 985 2.04 5.10 17.90
C PHE A 985 2.71 6.09 16.93
N ALA A 986 2.02 7.14 16.47
CA ALA A 986 2.60 8.10 15.51
C ALA A 986 3.78 8.94 16.07
N GLY A 987 3.94 9.02 17.40
CA GLY A 987 4.99 9.81 18.08
C GLY A 987 4.52 11.14 18.68
N LEU A 988 3.27 11.57 18.39
CA LEU A 988 2.67 12.78 18.98
C LEU A 988 1.86 12.48 20.26
N LEU A 989 1.01 11.44 20.23
CA LEU A 989 0.13 11.08 21.35
C LEU A 989 0.88 10.34 22.47
N LEU A 990 1.93 9.61 22.08
CA LEU A 990 2.79 8.85 22.97
C LEU A 990 4.23 9.18 22.60
N ASN A 991 4.97 9.79 23.54
CA ASN A 991 6.37 10.13 23.35
C ASN A 991 7.23 8.86 23.30
N HIS A 992 8.14 8.76 22.34
CA HIS A 992 9.04 7.62 22.13
C HIS A 992 9.78 7.20 23.42
N ASN A 993 10.33 8.17 24.14
CA ASN A 993 11.11 7.91 25.36
C ASN A 993 10.26 7.43 26.55
N ALA A 994 8.93 7.60 26.48
CA ALA A 994 7.99 7.17 27.52
C ALA A 994 7.42 5.76 27.25
N ILE A 995 7.70 5.15 26.09
CA ILE A 995 7.22 3.82 25.74
C ILE A 995 8.05 2.77 26.50
N PRO A 996 7.42 1.81 27.20
CA PRO A 996 8.15 0.70 27.82
C PRO A 996 8.96 -0.08 26.77
N ASP A 997 10.20 -0.46 27.08
CA ASP A 997 11.12 -1.15 26.14
C ASP A 997 10.48 -2.36 25.42
N ALA A 998 9.62 -3.11 26.11
CA ALA A 998 8.91 -4.27 25.57
C ALA A 998 7.89 -3.92 24.46
N ALA A 999 7.41 -2.67 24.41
CA ALA A 999 6.41 -2.18 23.47
C ALA A 999 6.99 -1.29 22.36
N VAL A 1000 8.27 -0.91 22.42
CA VAL A 1000 8.91 -0.02 21.43
C VAL A 1000 8.85 -0.59 20.01
N TRP A 1001 8.95 -1.91 19.83
CA TRP A 1001 8.85 -2.55 18.52
C TRP A 1001 7.49 -2.34 17.83
N LEU A 1002 6.42 -2.08 18.60
CA LEU A 1002 5.08 -1.79 18.07
C LEU A 1002 5.06 -0.46 17.32
N GLN A 1003 5.91 0.49 17.72
CA GLN A 1003 6.06 1.77 17.04
C GLN A 1003 6.62 1.59 15.62
N ASN A 1004 7.55 0.65 15.43
CA ASN A 1004 8.10 0.31 14.11
C ASN A 1004 7.08 -0.35 13.17
N LEU A 1005 5.96 -0.85 13.69
CA LEU A 1005 4.86 -1.34 12.87
C LEU A 1005 4.00 -0.19 12.32
N SER A 1006 4.11 1.01 12.91
CA SER A 1006 3.23 2.12 12.59
C SER A 1006 3.68 2.88 11.34
N ILE A 1007 2.85 2.85 10.30
CA ILE A 1007 3.05 3.69 9.10
C ILE A 1007 2.87 5.18 9.39
N PHE A 1008 2.10 5.52 10.44
CA PHE A 1008 1.92 6.91 10.87
C PHE A 1008 3.19 7.46 11.51
N HIS A 1009 3.97 6.63 12.21
CA HIS A 1009 5.23 7.07 12.83
C HIS A 1009 6.22 7.52 11.76
N TYR A 1010 6.51 6.66 10.78
CA TYR A 1010 7.41 6.99 9.67
C TYR A 1010 6.96 8.21 8.86
N ALA A 1011 5.66 8.31 8.56
CA ALA A 1011 5.14 9.44 7.82
C ALA A 1011 5.18 10.75 8.64
N PHE A 1012 4.86 10.69 9.94
CA PHE A 1012 4.84 11.87 10.81
C PHE A 1012 6.25 12.39 11.09
N GLU A 1013 7.19 11.51 11.42
CA GLU A 1013 8.60 11.85 11.63
C GLU A 1013 9.21 12.47 10.36
N CYS A 1014 8.94 11.89 9.19
CA CYS A 1014 9.43 12.43 7.93
C CYS A 1014 8.86 13.83 7.63
N LEU A 1015 7.57 14.08 7.89
CA LEU A 1015 6.96 15.40 7.67
C LEU A 1015 7.51 16.46 8.62
N ILE A 1016 7.68 16.13 9.91
CA ILE A 1016 8.14 17.10 10.91
C ILE A 1016 9.63 17.40 10.78
N VAL A 1017 10.47 16.39 10.49
CA VAL A 1017 11.89 16.58 10.23
C VAL A 1017 12.07 17.43 8.97
N ASN A 1018 11.33 17.15 7.90
CA ASN A 1018 11.38 17.94 6.68
C ASN A 1018 11.02 19.42 6.93
N GLU A 1019 10.05 19.74 7.77
CA GLU A 1019 9.64 21.15 8.00
C GLU A 1019 10.50 21.88 9.05
N VAL A 1020 10.93 21.21 10.13
CA VAL A 1020 11.43 21.89 11.34
C VAL A 1020 12.95 21.86 11.48
N LEU A 1021 13.65 20.97 10.78
CA LEU A 1021 15.11 20.77 10.95
C LEU A 1021 15.91 22.07 10.78
N GLU A 1022 15.57 22.88 9.78
CA GLU A 1022 16.26 24.13 9.45
C GLU A 1022 15.63 25.39 10.09
N LEU A 1023 14.53 25.22 10.85
CA LEU A 1023 13.85 26.34 11.50
C LEU A 1023 14.50 26.66 12.85
N THR A 1024 14.56 27.95 13.20
CA THR A 1024 14.83 28.40 14.56
C THR A 1024 13.57 29.03 15.12
N LEU A 1025 13.07 28.53 16.24
CA LEU A 1025 11.83 28.96 16.84
C LEU A 1025 12.11 30.02 17.91
N VAL A 1026 11.23 31.03 17.99
CA VAL A 1026 11.33 32.09 19.00
C VAL A 1026 10.43 31.73 20.20
N ASP A 1027 11.05 31.60 21.37
CA ASP A 1027 10.35 31.52 22.66
C ASP A 1027 10.30 32.91 23.30
N LYS A 1028 9.08 33.43 23.49
CA LYS A 1028 8.84 34.72 24.13
C LYS A 1028 8.57 34.51 25.61
N LYS A 1029 9.63 34.37 26.40
CA LYS A 1029 9.53 34.16 27.84
C LYS A 1029 10.08 35.36 28.61
N TYR A 1030 9.30 35.88 29.55
CA TYR A 1030 9.67 37.03 30.39
C TYR A 1030 10.03 38.32 29.61
N GLY A 1031 9.52 38.50 28.39
CA GLY A 1031 9.84 39.65 27.55
C GLY A 1031 11.18 39.58 26.82
N LEU A 1032 11.85 38.42 26.84
CA LEU A 1032 13.05 38.12 26.06
C LEU A 1032 12.69 37.14 24.93
N ASP A 1033 13.23 37.40 23.73
CA ASP A 1033 13.09 36.52 22.57
C ASP A 1033 14.27 35.52 22.56
N ILE A 1034 14.06 34.34 23.16
CA ILE A 1034 15.05 33.25 23.18
C ILE A 1034 14.88 32.45 21.89
N THR A 1035 15.94 32.33 21.09
CA THR A 1035 15.89 31.52 19.87
C THR A 1035 16.37 30.10 20.17
N VAL A 1036 15.57 29.10 19.79
CA VAL A 1036 15.89 27.68 19.98
C VAL A 1036 15.95 27.01 18.60
N PRO A 1037 17.04 26.30 18.26
CA PRO A 1037 17.13 25.58 17.00
C PRO A 1037 16.11 24.42 16.97
N GLY A 1038 15.41 24.25 15.86
CA GLY A 1038 14.38 23.23 15.66
C GLY A 1038 14.91 21.81 15.85
N ALA A 1039 16.17 21.56 15.44
CA ALA A 1039 16.88 20.30 15.67
C ALA A 1039 16.97 19.91 17.15
N ALA A 1040 17.10 20.86 18.08
CA ALA A 1040 17.12 20.59 19.52
C ALA A 1040 15.73 20.21 20.03
N ILE A 1041 14.68 20.86 19.50
CA ILE A 1041 13.29 20.55 19.84
C ILE A 1041 12.92 19.15 19.34
N LEU A 1042 13.23 18.82 18.08
CA LEU A 1042 13.00 17.49 17.51
C LEU A 1042 13.64 16.39 18.36
N SER A 1043 14.91 16.57 18.76
CA SER A 1043 15.61 15.61 19.62
C SER A 1043 14.96 15.46 21.01
N SER A 1044 14.41 16.56 21.56
CA SER A 1044 13.72 16.55 22.86
C SER A 1044 12.38 15.79 22.80
N PHE A 1045 11.71 15.80 21.65
CA PHE A 1045 10.51 15.00 21.40
C PHE A 1045 10.83 13.54 21.00
N GLY A 1046 12.11 13.17 20.91
CA GLY A 1046 12.55 11.82 20.57
C GLY A 1046 12.55 11.51 19.07
N PHE A 1047 12.51 12.53 18.20
CA PHE A 1047 12.66 12.36 16.76
C PHE A 1047 14.14 12.39 16.34
N ASN A 1048 14.48 11.64 15.31
CA ASN A 1048 15.83 11.58 14.77
C ASN A 1048 16.00 12.55 13.59
N ASN A 1049 16.89 13.53 13.78
CA ASN A 1049 17.18 14.59 12.81
C ASN A 1049 17.71 14.06 11.45
N SER A 1050 18.23 12.83 11.40
CA SER A 1050 18.77 12.20 10.19
C SER A 1050 17.83 11.16 9.56
N ALA A 1051 16.61 10.98 10.10
CA ALA A 1051 15.75 9.87 9.73
C ALA A 1051 14.96 10.06 8.42
N LEU A 1052 14.91 11.27 7.84
CA LEU A 1052 14.11 11.60 6.66
C LEU A 1052 14.24 10.58 5.51
N GLY A 1053 15.47 10.21 5.14
CA GLY A 1053 15.69 9.20 4.09
C GLY A 1053 15.33 7.77 4.52
N SER A 1054 15.63 7.41 5.77
CA SER A 1054 15.34 6.08 6.33
C SER A 1054 13.84 5.82 6.41
N ASP A 1055 13.07 6.77 6.91
CA ASP A 1055 11.62 6.63 7.11
C ASP A 1055 10.87 6.59 5.79
N LEU A 1056 11.32 7.37 4.81
CA LEU A 1056 10.78 7.34 3.45
C LEU A 1056 10.95 5.95 2.82
N ILE A 1057 12.14 5.34 2.98
CA ILE A 1057 12.44 3.99 2.50
C ILE A 1057 11.58 2.96 3.25
N ASN A 1058 11.49 3.05 4.58
CA ASN A 1058 10.69 2.14 5.39
C ASN A 1058 9.21 2.17 5.01
N LEU A 1059 8.65 3.37 4.79
CA LEU A 1059 7.27 3.55 4.35
C LEU A 1059 7.02 2.88 2.97
N GLY A 1060 7.97 3.04 2.04
CA GLY A 1060 7.95 2.36 0.75
C GLY A 1060 8.03 0.84 0.87
N ILE A 1061 8.91 0.32 1.73
CA ILE A 1061 9.07 -1.11 2.01
C ILE A 1061 7.77 -1.70 2.55
N VAL A 1062 7.13 -1.04 3.53
CA VAL A 1062 5.85 -1.50 4.10
C VAL A 1062 4.77 -1.56 3.02
N GLY A 1063 4.66 -0.53 2.18
CA GLY A 1063 3.70 -0.53 1.06
C GLY A 1063 3.92 -1.68 0.07
N ILE A 1064 5.18 -1.95 -0.31
CA ILE A 1064 5.52 -3.05 -1.22
C ILE A 1064 5.27 -4.40 -0.56
N LEU A 1065 5.67 -4.58 0.70
CA LEU A 1065 5.48 -5.80 1.47
C LEU A 1065 4.01 -6.19 1.55
N PHE A 1066 3.13 -5.26 1.96
CA PHE A 1066 1.69 -5.53 2.04
C PHE A 1066 1.05 -5.76 0.67
N THR A 1067 1.57 -5.16 -0.40
CA THR A 1067 1.12 -5.44 -1.77
C THR A 1067 1.47 -6.88 -2.18
N ILE A 1068 2.67 -7.36 -1.86
CA ILE A 1068 3.09 -8.76 -2.11
C ILE A 1068 2.26 -9.72 -1.25
N LEU A 1069 2.03 -9.39 0.03
CA LEU A 1069 1.17 -10.19 0.92
C LEU A 1069 -0.28 -10.23 0.42
N ALA A 1070 -0.81 -9.13 -0.10
CA ALA A 1070 -2.13 -9.07 -0.72
C ALA A 1070 -2.23 -10.00 -1.94
N TYR A 1071 -1.22 -9.99 -2.80
CA TYR A 1071 -1.13 -10.93 -3.92
C TYR A 1071 -1.02 -12.40 -3.44
N GLY A 1072 -0.17 -12.68 -2.46
CA GLY A 1072 -0.02 -14.01 -1.87
C GLY A 1072 -1.33 -14.53 -1.26
N ALA A 1073 -2.03 -13.68 -0.50
CA ALA A 1073 -3.33 -13.97 0.07
C ALA A 1073 -4.38 -14.25 -1.02
N MET A 1074 -4.43 -13.43 -2.08
CA MET A 1074 -5.30 -13.68 -3.24
C MET A 1074 -4.96 -15.02 -3.92
N HIS A 1075 -3.68 -15.30 -4.13
CA HIS A 1075 -3.25 -16.51 -4.83
C HIS A 1075 -3.59 -17.78 -4.04
N ILE A 1076 -3.42 -17.78 -2.71
CA ILE A 1076 -3.57 -18.93 -1.81
C ILE A 1076 -5.00 -19.08 -1.27
N LEU A 1077 -5.59 -18.01 -0.73
CA LEU A 1077 -6.90 -18.08 -0.04
C LEU A 1077 -8.07 -18.11 -1.02
N LEU A 1078 -7.90 -17.54 -2.21
CA LEU A 1078 -8.94 -17.46 -3.25
C LEU A 1078 -8.73 -18.50 -4.34
N VAL A 1079 -8.26 -19.67 -3.92
CA VAL A 1079 -8.47 -20.90 -4.67
C VAL A 1079 -9.85 -21.40 -4.31
N GLU A 1080 -10.61 -21.80 -5.33
CA GLU A 1080 -11.89 -22.43 -5.13
C GLU A 1080 -11.70 -23.75 -4.33
N LYS A 1081 -11.98 -23.70 -3.02
CA LYS A 1081 -12.04 -24.88 -2.18
C LYS A 1081 -13.44 -25.50 -2.31
N ARG A 1082 -13.77 -26.08 -3.47
CA ARG A 1082 -15.01 -26.86 -3.66
C ARG A 1082 -14.79 -28.28 -3.11
#